data_AF-A0A351QWI9-F1
#
_entry.id   AF-A0A351QWI9-F1
#
_cell.length_a   1.000
_cell.length_b   1.000
_cell.length_c   1.000
_cell.angle_alpha   90.00
_cell.angle_beta   90.00
_cell.angle_gamma   90.00
#
_symmetry.space_group_name_H-M   'P 1'
#
loop_
_entity.id
_entity.type
_entity.pdbx_description
1 polymer ?
#
loop_
_entity_poly.entity_id
_entity_poly.type
_entity_poly.pdbx_seq_one_letter_code
_entity_poly.pdbx_strand_id
1 'polypeptide(L)'
;AYSIFKRQIIQGVKSGVDLILIETMTDLYEAKAAVLAAKENSDLPVFCTMSFEADKRTFTGCNATSMVMVLEGLGVDALGVNCSLGPKEIEPIIDEILNISKVPVMVQPNAGLPNIIRGDTIFNILPEEFAVYGAKFKEKGVKVIGGCCGTTDRHIESLVKALKKVEIKDKKYSPLSGVCTPTKAVIIDQVKVIGERINPTGKKLFKEALRNGDIDYILREAIAQVDAGAHILDVNVGLPEINEEEIMVKVIKEIQSILDVPLQIDSTNAKAIEIGLRYYNGKAIVNSVNGENKVLQNILPIVKKYGAAVVGLTLDERGIPSSGEERFRIAEKIVKTAESYGIDKKDIYIDCLTLTAAAQQEDVKETLKALSLVKEKLNVKTVLGVSNVSFGLPNREILNKTFLAASLFAGLDLPIINPLNKDIMDIIVASKVLWNEDKGAKEYLKYNENISKEQTPIKKDVNNIQDDLFKIILNGIKEEAQIATVKLLENKQPLEIVNEYIIPALDIVGEKYENGHIFLPQLIQSAETVKESFKVIKDKLRKGTDAEISKGKIVLATVKGDIHDIGKNIVKVLLENYNYEIIDLGKDVSKEKIVEAVIKNNVKLIGLSALMTTTVKNMEETIYELKRTKPDCVVMVGGAVLNEEYANMIKADFYAKDAKESVTIARKVLG
;
A
#
# COMPACT_ATOMS: atom_id res chain seq x y z
N ALA A 1 -2.06 -5.33 -16.48
CA ALA A 1 -1.15 -4.17 -16.54
C ALA A 1 0.06 -4.43 -17.44
N TYR A 2 1.15 -5.08 -16.98
CA TYR A 2 2.43 -5.19 -17.68
C TYR A 2 2.34 -5.48 -19.20
N SER A 3 1.63 -6.55 -19.60
CA SER A 3 1.53 -6.95 -21.01
C SER A 3 0.87 -5.90 -21.90
N ILE A 4 -0.05 -5.11 -21.35
CA ILE A 4 -0.74 -4.02 -22.06
C ILE A 4 0.25 -2.88 -22.31
N PHE A 5 0.93 -2.42 -21.25
CA PHE A 5 1.96 -1.38 -21.38
C PHE A 5 3.09 -1.80 -22.32
N LYS A 6 3.59 -3.03 -22.19
CA LYS A 6 4.63 -3.58 -23.08
C LYS A 6 4.23 -3.44 -24.56
N ARG A 7 2.98 -3.76 -24.91
CA ARG A 7 2.48 -3.63 -26.28
C ARG A 7 2.48 -2.17 -26.74
N GLN A 8 2.04 -1.23 -25.91
CA GLN A 8 2.04 0.20 -26.23
C GLN A 8 3.46 0.74 -26.41
N ILE A 9 4.37 0.40 -25.49
CA ILE A 9 5.77 0.83 -25.51
C ILE A 9 6.47 0.35 -26.79
N ILE A 10 6.36 -0.95 -27.11
CA ILE A 10 6.98 -1.51 -28.32
C ILE A 10 6.47 -0.78 -29.56
N GLN A 11 5.18 -0.46 -29.63
CA GLN A 11 4.61 0.25 -30.76
C GLN A 11 5.07 1.71 -30.82
N GLY A 12 5.14 2.40 -29.68
CA GLY A 12 5.63 3.78 -29.58
C GLY A 12 7.08 3.88 -30.04
N VAL A 13 7.95 3.00 -29.54
CA VAL A 13 9.37 2.94 -29.94
C VAL A 13 9.50 2.72 -31.44
N LYS A 14 8.75 1.78 -32.02
CA LYS A 14 8.72 1.56 -33.48
C LYS A 14 8.25 2.77 -34.29
N SER A 15 7.44 3.63 -33.67
CA SER A 15 6.90 4.84 -34.31
C SER A 15 7.84 6.05 -34.17
N GLY A 16 8.99 5.89 -33.49
CA GLY A 16 10.04 6.91 -33.41
C GLY A 16 9.83 7.96 -32.32
N VAL A 17 9.21 7.60 -31.18
CA VAL A 17 9.13 8.51 -30.02
C VAL A 17 10.50 8.70 -29.35
N ASP A 18 10.72 9.87 -28.75
CA ASP A 18 11.98 10.21 -28.08
C ASP A 18 12.01 9.85 -26.58
N LEU A 19 10.84 9.68 -25.96
CA LEU A 19 10.68 9.37 -24.54
C LEU A 19 9.40 8.59 -24.28
N ILE A 20 9.36 7.91 -23.14
CA ILE A 20 8.16 7.24 -22.62
C ILE A 20 7.65 8.03 -21.43
N LEU A 21 6.44 8.56 -21.52
CA LEU A 21 5.77 9.31 -20.45
C LEU A 21 4.57 8.50 -19.94
N ILE A 22 4.70 7.99 -18.71
CA ILE A 22 3.64 7.28 -18.00
C ILE A 22 2.95 8.31 -17.10
N GLU A 23 1.75 8.74 -17.49
CA GLU A 23 1.05 9.84 -16.84
C GLU A 23 -0.22 9.41 -16.09
N THR A 24 -0.58 10.21 -15.08
CA THR A 24 -1.87 10.12 -14.38
C THR A 24 -2.11 8.76 -13.69
N MET A 25 -1.04 8.11 -13.23
CA MET A 25 -1.19 6.86 -12.49
C MET A 25 -1.80 7.11 -11.11
N THR A 26 -2.84 6.37 -10.77
CA THR A 26 -3.49 6.46 -9.44
C THR A 26 -3.17 5.27 -8.54
N ASP A 27 -2.49 4.25 -9.08
CA ASP A 27 -2.05 3.04 -8.38
C ASP A 27 -0.55 2.83 -8.58
N LEU A 28 0.18 2.65 -7.48
CA LEU A 28 1.63 2.47 -7.50
C LEU A 28 2.03 1.14 -8.14
N TYR A 29 1.20 0.11 -8.00
CA TYR A 29 1.51 -1.21 -8.53
C TYR A 29 1.42 -1.23 -10.06
N GLU A 30 0.40 -0.58 -10.60
CA GLU A 30 0.23 -0.38 -12.02
C GLU A 30 1.35 0.51 -12.60
N ALA A 31 1.73 1.59 -11.90
CA ALA A 31 2.87 2.42 -12.28
C ALA A 31 4.17 1.60 -12.33
N LYS A 32 4.42 0.76 -11.32
CA LYS A 32 5.55 -0.19 -11.31
C LYS A 32 5.51 -1.13 -12.51
N ALA A 33 4.34 -1.69 -12.84
CA ALA A 33 4.21 -2.58 -14.00
C ALA A 33 4.48 -1.85 -15.33
N ALA A 34 4.06 -0.59 -15.46
CA ALA A 34 4.32 0.26 -16.63
C ALA A 34 5.82 0.60 -16.77
N VAL A 35 6.48 1.00 -15.68
CA VAL A 35 7.91 1.32 -15.67
C VAL A 35 8.75 0.09 -15.98
N LEU A 36 8.43 -1.07 -15.39
CA LEU A 36 9.10 -2.33 -15.73
C LEU A 36 8.91 -2.70 -17.20
N ALA A 37 7.70 -2.53 -17.74
CA ALA A 37 7.46 -2.77 -19.17
C ALA A 37 8.29 -1.82 -20.04
N ALA A 38 8.47 -0.56 -19.62
CA ALA A 38 9.29 0.41 -20.35
C ALA A 38 10.77 0.02 -20.34
N LYS A 39 11.35 -0.15 -19.14
CA LYS A 39 12.78 -0.45 -18.95
C LYS A 39 13.21 -1.82 -19.50
N GLU A 40 12.30 -2.80 -19.56
CA GLU A 40 12.62 -4.13 -20.13
C GLU A 40 12.46 -4.22 -21.65
N ASN A 41 11.87 -3.21 -22.31
CA ASN A 41 11.58 -3.26 -23.74
C ASN A 41 12.00 -1.99 -24.50
N SER A 42 12.74 -1.09 -23.86
CA SER A 42 13.23 0.17 -24.43
C SER A 42 14.39 0.73 -23.62
N ASP A 43 15.32 1.41 -24.29
CA ASP A 43 16.40 2.19 -23.67
C ASP A 43 16.08 3.70 -23.62
N LEU A 44 14.88 4.10 -24.04
CA LEU A 44 14.45 5.50 -24.01
C LEU A 44 14.29 6.01 -22.56
N PRO A 45 14.44 7.33 -22.34
CA PRO A 45 14.10 7.94 -21.06
C PRO A 45 12.66 7.65 -20.67
N VAL A 46 12.45 7.29 -19.40
CA VAL A 46 11.14 6.95 -18.83
C VAL A 46 10.78 7.97 -17.77
N PHE A 47 9.73 8.74 -18.01
CA PHE A 47 9.13 9.65 -17.05
C PHE A 47 7.86 9.02 -16.48
N CYS A 48 7.63 9.18 -15.18
CA CYS A 48 6.45 8.63 -14.54
C CYS A 48 5.82 9.65 -13.57
N THR A 49 4.55 9.98 -13.76
CA THR A 49 3.79 10.81 -12.83
C THR A 49 2.62 10.06 -12.23
N MET A 50 2.28 10.43 -11.00
CA MET A 50 1.07 9.97 -10.33
C MET A 50 0.11 11.14 -10.08
N SER A 51 -1.18 10.85 -9.97
CA SER A 51 -2.22 11.86 -9.69
C SER A 51 -2.64 11.78 -8.23
N PHE A 52 -2.52 12.91 -7.51
CA PHE A 52 -2.86 13.02 -6.09
C PHE A 52 -4.11 13.85 -5.87
N GLU A 53 -4.82 13.55 -4.78
CA GLU A 53 -5.97 14.30 -4.30
C GLU A 53 -5.54 15.34 -3.25
N ALA A 54 -6.49 16.16 -2.79
CA ALA A 54 -6.24 17.27 -1.88
C ALA A 54 -5.71 16.82 -0.50
N ASP A 55 -5.94 15.56 -0.13
CA ASP A 55 -5.42 14.90 1.08
C ASP A 55 -3.94 14.47 0.95
N LYS A 56 -3.31 14.73 -0.20
CA LYS A 56 -1.92 14.34 -0.55
C LYS A 56 -1.74 12.83 -0.68
N ARG A 57 -2.80 12.07 -0.93
CA ARG A 57 -2.74 10.68 -1.35
C ARG A 57 -3.23 10.55 -2.79
N THR A 58 -2.79 9.49 -3.46
CA THR A 58 -3.45 9.07 -4.70
C THR A 58 -4.78 8.40 -4.38
N PHE A 59 -5.64 8.19 -5.38
CA PHE A 59 -6.94 7.52 -5.20
C PHE A 59 -6.83 6.14 -4.50
N THR A 60 -5.75 5.40 -4.72
CA THR A 60 -5.51 4.10 -4.04
C THR A 60 -4.80 4.22 -2.70
N GLY A 61 -4.54 5.45 -2.23
CA GLY A 61 -3.90 5.73 -0.95
C GLY A 61 -2.39 5.93 -1.01
N CYS A 62 -1.75 5.79 -2.17
CA CYS A 62 -0.30 5.93 -2.28
C CYS A 62 0.16 7.31 -1.79
N ASN A 63 1.23 7.33 -0.99
CA ASN A 63 1.87 8.56 -0.52
C ASN A 63 3.06 8.95 -1.41
N ALA A 64 3.45 10.24 -1.38
CA ALA A 64 4.53 10.77 -2.20
C ALA A 64 5.91 10.15 -1.88
N THR A 65 6.16 9.85 -0.60
CA THR A 65 7.41 9.20 -0.17
C THR A 65 7.57 7.79 -0.78
N SER A 66 6.53 6.96 -0.71
CA SER A 66 6.48 5.62 -1.31
C SER A 66 6.60 5.68 -2.83
N MET A 67 5.91 6.62 -3.47
CA MET A 67 6.05 6.87 -4.91
C MET A 67 7.51 7.14 -5.28
N VAL A 68 8.19 8.06 -4.59
CA VAL A 68 9.59 8.39 -4.89
C VAL A 68 10.49 7.18 -4.65
N MET A 69 10.36 6.49 -3.52
CA MET A 69 11.18 5.31 -3.20
C MET A 69 11.10 4.23 -4.27
N VAL A 70 9.90 3.95 -4.78
CA VAL A 70 9.67 2.90 -5.79
C VAL A 70 10.09 3.37 -7.18
N LEU A 71 9.62 4.53 -7.65
CA LEU A 71 9.89 4.97 -9.02
C LEU A 71 11.38 5.26 -9.24
N GLU A 72 12.04 5.92 -8.28
CA GLU A 72 13.49 6.13 -8.32
C GLU A 72 14.25 4.80 -8.27
N GLY A 73 13.80 3.85 -7.43
CA GLY A 73 14.37 2.52 -7.34
C GLY A 73 14.30 1.74 -8.67
N LEU A 74 13.19 1.87 -9.39
CA LEU A 74 13.00 1.29 -10.73
C LEU A 74 13.79 2.02 -11.83
N GLY A 75 14.46 3.13 -11.48
CA GLY A 75 15.37 3.85 -12.37
C GLY A 75 14.67 4.75 -13.39
N VAL A 76 13.54 5.35 -13.06
CA VAL A 76 12.93 6.41 -13.90
C VAL A 76 13.86 7.61 -14.05
N ASP A 77 13.78 8.29 -15.19
CA ASP A 77 14.63 9.42 -15.56
C ASP A 77 14.05 10.75 -15.07
N ALA A 78 12.73 10.80 -14.83
CA ALA A 78 12.05 11.85 -14.08
C ALA A 78 10.78 11.28 -13.42
N LEU A 79 10.37 11.90 -12.32
CA LEU A 79 9.10 11.59 -11.65
C LEU A 79 8.34 12.85 -11.29
N GLY A 80 7.04 12.75 -11.05
CA GLY A 80 6.27 13.95 -10.75
C GLY A 80 4.79 13.75 -10.49
N VAL A 81 4.06 14.86 -10.54
CA VAL A 81 2.61 14.89 -10.33
C VAL A 81 1.94 15.64 -11.48
N ASN A 82 0.84 15.10 -11.98
CA ASN A 82 0.00 15.76 -12.95
C ASN A 82 -1.48 15.57 -12.62
N CYS A 83 -2.35 16.41 -13.20
CA CYS A 83 -3.80 16.33 -13.07
C CYS A 83 -4.32 16.49 -11.61
N SER A 84 -5.61 16.22 -11.42
CA SER A 84 -6.44 16.35 -10.20
C SER A 84 -6.52 17.74 -9.55
N LEU A 85 -5.40 18.44 -9.42
CA LEU A 85 -5.25 19.64 -8.61
C LEU A 85 -4.77 20.83 -9.45
N GLY A 86 -5.11 22.04 -8.98
CA GLY A 86 -4.54 23.28 -9.49
C GLY A 86 -3.09 23.49 -9.01
N PRO A 87 -2.39 24.51 -9.54
CA PRO A 87 -1.00 24.80 -9.20
C PRO A 87 -0.80 25.16 -7.71
N LYS A 88 -1.82 25.71 -7.06
CA LYS A 88 -1.75 26.04 -5.63
C LYS A 88 -1.87 24.79 -4.76
N GLU A 89 -2.82 23.91 -5.07
CA GLU A 89 -3.13 22.71 -4.29
C GLU A 89 -2.08 21.62 -4.46
N ILE A 90 -1.44 21.53 -5.64
CA ILE A 90 -0.38 20.56 -5.93
C ILE A 90 0.95 20.93 -5.24
N GLU A 91 1.15 22.21 -4.89
CA GLU A 91 2.42 22.75 -4.41
C GLU A 91 2.98 22.02 -3.18
N PRO A 92 2.20 21.73 -2.11
CA PRO A 92 2.71 21.01 -0.95
C PRO A 92 3.19 19.59 -1.26
N ILE A 93 2.64 18.95 -2.28
CA ILE A 93 3.03 17.59 -2.71
C ILE A 93 4.37 17.66 -3.45
N ILE A 94 4.52 18.67 -4.31
CA ILE A 94 5.79 18.95 -5.00
C ILE A 94 6.91 19.27 -4.01
N ASP A 95 6.62 20.00 -2.92
CA ASP A 95 7.60 20.28 -1.88
C ASP A 95 8.10 19.00 -1.19
N GLU A 96 7.19 18.07 -0.87
CA GLU A 96 7.56 16.77 -0.31
C GLU A 96 8.45 15.98 -1.29
N ILE A 97 8.03 15.86 -2.55
CA ILE A 97 8.76 15.13 -3.60
C ILE A 97 10.14 15.75 -3.84
N LEU A 98 10.24 17.08 -3.89
CA LEU A 98 11.50 17.79 -4.05
C LEU A 98 12.44 17.57 -2.86
N ASN A 99 11.94 17.39 -1.65
CA ASN A 99 12.82 17.16 -0.51
C ASN A 99 13.54 15.79 -0.57
N ILE A 100 12.94 14.79 -1.21
CA ILE A 100 13.40 13.39 -1.11
C ILE A 100 13.94 12.79 -2.41
N SER A 101 13.51 13.30 -3.56
CA SER A 101 13.88 12.71 -4.86
C SER A 101 15.28 13.12 -5.30
N LYS A 102 16.06 12.18 -5.83
CA LYS A 102 17.37 12.40 -6.47
C LYS A 102 17.22 12.76 -7.95
N VAL A 103 16.21 12.19 -8.60
CA VAL A 103 15.92 12.41 -10.02
C VAL A 103 15.21 13.74 -10.28
N PRO A 104 15.23 14.27 -11.52
CA PRO A 104 14.43 15.42 -11.93
C PRO A 104 12.95 15.27 -11.57
N VAL A 105 12.35 16.35 -11.07
CA VAL A 105 10.93 16.41 -10.74
C VAL A 105 10.18 17.15 -11.85
N MET A 106 9.01 16.63 -12.21
CA MET A 106 8.09 17.23 -13.16
C MET A 106 6.72 17.58 -12.53
N VAL A 107 6.07 18.61 -13.05
CA VAL A 107 4.72 19.01 -12.62
C VAL A 107 3.85 19.50 -13.78
N GLN A 108 2.62 19.02 -13.85
CA GLN A 108 1.61 19.44 -14.84
C GLN A 108 0.24 19.61 -14.15
N PRO A 109 0.00 20.73 -13.46
CA PRO A 109 -1.27 20.98 -12.78
C PRO A 109 -2.39 21.28 -13.79
N ASN A 110 -3.64 21.13 -13.33
CA ASN A 110 -4.80 21.65 -14.06
C ASN A 110 -4.81 23.19 -14.02
N ALA A 111 -5.54 23.85 -14.93
CA ALA A 111 -5.78 25.30 -14.88
C ALA A 111 -6.84 25.68 -13.81
N GLY A 112 -6.73 25.07 -12.63
CA GLY A 112 -7.65 25.21 -11.51
C GLY A 112 -8.51 23.97 -11.30
N LEU A 113 -9.39 24.05 -10.30
CA LEU A 113 -10.43 23.06 -10.11
C LEU A 113 -11.56 23.28 -11.13
N PRO A 114 -12.16 22.21 -11.66
CA PRO A 114 -13.23 22.33 -12.64
C PRO A 114 -14.49 22.97 -12.04
N ASN A 115 -14.98 24.04 -12.68
CA ASN A 115 -16.23 24.71 -12.35
C ASN A 115 -17.21 24.66 -13.54
N ILE A 116 -18.43 24.16 -13.36
CA ILE A 116 -19.42 24.12 -14.44
C ILE A 116 -20.22 25.42 -14.41
N ILE A 117 -20.07 26.22 -15.45
CA ILE A 117 -20.83 27.47 -15.63
C ILE A 117 -21.68 27.29 -16.89
N ARG A 118 -23.01 27.35 -16.75
CA ARG A 118 -23.98 27.19 -17.85
C ARG A 118 -23.85 25.86 -18.63
N GLY A 119 -23.44 24.79 -17.96
CA GLY A 119 -23.29 23.46 -18.55
C GLY A 119 -21.93 23.18 -19.20
N ASP A 120 -21.03 24.16 -19.26
CA ASP A 120 -19.66 23.99 -19.74
C ASP A 120 -18.68 23.91 -18.57
N THR A 121 -17.69 23.03 -18.68
CA THR A 121 -16.60 22.95 -17.71
C THR A 121 -15.60 24.07 -17.94
N ILE A 122 -15.51 24.98 -16.98
CA ILE A 122 -14.60 26.11 -16.98
C ILE A 122 -13.54 25.88 -15.91
N PHE A 123 -12.29 26.06 -16.32
CA PHE A 123 -11.13 26.08 -15.44
C PHE A 123 -10.77 27.55 -15.20
N ASN A 124 -10.75 27.97 -13.94
CA ASN A 124 -10.81 29.39 -13.59
C ASN A 124 -9.44 30.09 -13.50
N ILE A 125 -8.33 29.37 -13.60
CA ILE A 125 -7.01 30.00 -13.53
C ILE A 125 -6.66 30.60 -14.88
N LEU A 126 -6.30 31.87 -14.87
CA LEU A 126 -5.88 32.60 -16.07
C LEU A 126 -4.43 32.27 -16.45
N PRO A 127 -4.02 32.46 -17.72
CA PRO A 127 -2.65 32.24 -18.18
C PRO A 127 -1.56 32.91 -17.33
N GLU A 128 -1.80 34.15 -16.89
CA GLU A 128 -0.84 34.92 -16.10
C GLU A 128 -0.68 34.33 -14.69
N GLU A 129 -1.79 33.94 -14.07
CA GLU A 129 -1.79 33.30 -12.75
C GLU A 129 -1.10 31.94 -12.80
N PHE A 130 -1.40 31.12 -13.81
CA PHE A 130 -0.74 29.83 -14.03
C PHE A 130 0.78 29.99 -14.18
N ALA A 131 1.21 31.00 -14.93
CA ALA A 131 2.63 31.29 -15.17
C ALA A 131 3.39 31.71 -13.89
N VAL A 132 2.73 32.42 -12.96
CA VAL A 132 3.33 32.78 -11.66
C VAL A 132 3.66 31.52 -10.85
N TYR A 133 2.75 30.55 -10.80
CA TYR A 133 3.03 29.27 -10.13
C TYR A 133 4.11 28.46 -10.85
N GLY A 134 4.12 28.46 -12.18
CA GLY A 134 5.19 27.84 -12.96
C GLY A 134 6.57 28.41 -12.63
N ALA A 135 6.69 29.73 -12.55
CA ALA A 135 7.92 30.39 -12.10
C ALA A 135 8.33 29.93 -10.70
N LYS A 136 7.38 29.89 -9.76
CA LYS A 136 7.61 29.40 -8.39
C LYS A 136 8.11 27.94 -8.35
N PHE A 137 7.54 27.05 -9.15
CA PHE A 137 8.01 25.67 -9.25
C PHE A 137 9.45 25.59 -9.78
N LYS A 138 9.79 26.41 -10.78
CA LYS A 138 11.15 26.48 -11.31
C LYS A 138 12.14 26.98 -10.26
N GLU A 139 11.77 28.01 -9.49
CA GLU A 139 12.58 28.52 -8.36
C GLU A 139 12.84 27.45 -7.29
N LYS A 140 11.89 26.54 -7.06
CA LYS A 140 12.03 25.42 -6.13
C LYS A 140 12.88 24.27 -6.67
N GLY A 141 13.19 24.25 -7.96
CA GLY A 141 14.04 23.25 -8.60
C GLY A 141 13.31 22.21 -9.45
N VAL A 142 12.01 22.40 -9.75
CA VAL A 142 11.29 21.57 -10.72
C VAL A 142 11.92 21.77 -12.11
N LYS A 143 12.19 20.66 -12.81
CA LYS A 143 12.94 20.66 -14.08
C LYS A 143 12.05 20.59 -15.30
N VAL A 144 10.86 20.01 -15.19
CA VAL A 144 9.88 19.91 -16.28
C VAL A 144 8.54 20.46 -15.78
N ILE A 145 8.01 21.48 -16.45
CA ILE A 145 6.79 22.16 -16.06
C ILE A 145 5.90 22.26 -17.29
N GLY A 146 4.66 21.76 -17.17
CA GLY A 146 3.64 21.86 -18.19
C GLY A 146 2.28 22.14 -17.58
N GLY A 147 1.21 21.73 -18.26
CA GLY A 147 -0.14 21.75 -17.70
C GLY A 147 -0.96 20.56 -18.20
N CYS A 148 -2.06 20.31 -17.50
CA CYS A 148 -2.98 19.20 -17.76
C CYS A 148 -4.35 19.73 -18.18
N CYS A 149 -5.44 19.40 -17.47
CA CYS A 149 -6.79 19.77 -17.87
C CYS A 149 -7.03 21.27 -17.72
N GLY A 150 -7.69 21.88 -18.71
CA GLY A 150 -7.98 23.31 -18.75
C GLY A 150 -6.82 24.19 -19.24
N THR A 151 -5.61 23.65 -19.37
CA THR A 151 -4.46 24.39 -19.90
C THR A 151 -4.60 24.54 -21.42
N THR A 152 -4.19 25.70 -21.94
CA THR A 152 -4.27 26.04 -23.37
C THR A 152 -2.94 26.62 -23.86
N ASP A 153 -2.80 26.81 -25.18
CA ASP A 153 -1.60 27.44 -25.77
C ASP A 153 -1.27 28.81 -25.14
N ARG A 154 -2.28 29.59 -24.75
CA ARG A 154 -2.09 30.88 -24.05
C ARG A 154 -1.44 30.68 -22.68
N HIS A 155 -1.85 29.66 -21.93
CA HIS A 155 -1.24 29.32 -20.64
C HIS A 155 0.22 28.90 -20.83
N ILE A 156 0.50 28.06 -21.83
CA ILE A 156 1.86 27.59 -22.13
C ILE A 156 2.74 28.75 -22.60
N GLU A 157 2.24 29.67 -23.42
CA GLU A 157 2.97 30.86 -23.85
C GLU A 157 3.35 31.76 -22.66
N SER A 158 2.39 32.05 -21.77
CA SER A 158 2.63 32.82 -20.55
C SER A 158 3.62 32.11 -19.62
N LEU A 159 3.48 30.79 -19.46
CA LEU A 159 4.41 29.96 -18.69
C LEU A 159 5.84 30.10 -19.24
N VAL A 160 6.06 29.87 -20.54
CA VAL A 160 7.38 29.98 -21.17
C VAL A 160 8.00 31.36 -20.96
N LYS A 161 7.20 32.44 -21.09
CA LYS A 161 7.65 33.82 -20.84
C LYS A 161 8.10 34.02 -19.39
N ALA A 162 7.37 33.46 -18.42
CA ALA A 162 7.74 33.54 -17.01
C ALA A 162 8.98 32.72 -16.68
N LEU A 163 9.06 31.47 -17.17
CA LEU A 163 10.19 30.57 -16.92
C LEU A 163 11.51 31.11 -17.45
N LYS A 164 11.54 31.87 -18.56
CA LYS A 164 12.76 32.50 -19.10
C LYS A 164 13.42 33.51 -18.15
N LYS A 165 12.65 34.08 -17.21
CA LYS A 165 13.12 35.10 -16.26
C LYS A 165 13.67 34.52 -14.96
N VAL A 166 13.52 33.21 -14.76
CA VAL A 166 13.83 32.52 -13.52
C VAL A 166 14.97 31.55 -13.74
N GLU A 167 15.99 31.59 -12.88
CA GLU A 167 17.03 30.56 -12.86
C GLU A 167 16.56 29.35 -12.04
N ILE A 168 16.99 28.16 -12.46
CA ILE A 168 16.67 26.94 -11.71
C ILE A 168 17.64 26.84 -10.53
N LYS A 169 17.13 26.78 -9.30
CA LYS A 169 17.97 26.51 -8.14
C LYS A 169 18.41 25.05 -8.10
N ASP A 170 19.63 24.84 -7.63
CA ASP A 170 20.08 23.50 -7.29
C ASP A 170 19.26 22.96 -6.12
N LYS A 171 18.73 21.76 -6.33
CA LYS A 171 17.88 21.04 -5.39
C LYS A 171 18.76 20.44 -4.30
N LYS A 172 18.51 20.82 -3.04
CA LYS A 172 19.00 20.05 -1.89
C LYS A 172 17.99 18.93 -1.63
N TYR A 173 18.43 17.68 -1.75
CA TYR A 173 17.62 16.52 -1.38
C TYR A 173 18.24 15.80 -0.19
N SER A 174 17.40 15.18 0.64
CA SER A 174 17.80 14.39 1.79
C SER A 174 17.55 12.91 1.49
N PRO A 175 18.58 12.09 1.25
CA PRO A 175 18.38 10.67 0.95
C PRO A 175 17.74 9.96 2.14
N LEU A 176 16.64 9.25 1.89
CA LEU A 176 15.96 8.43 2.89
C LEU A 176 16.33 6.95 2.73
N SER A 177 16.85 6.36 3.80
CA SER A 177 17.01 4.91 3.92
C SER A 177 15.68 4.33 4.40
N GLY A 178 15.06 3.44 3.63
CA GLY A 178 13.79 2.85 4.01
C GLY A 178 13.17 1.94 2.96
N VAL A 179 12.06 1.33 3.37
CA VAL A 179 11.23 0.42 2.58
C VAL A 179 9.77 0.82 2.70
N CYS A 180 8.93 0.40 1.77
CA CYS A 180 7.57 0.89 1.73
C CYS A 180 6.59 -0.08 1.07
N THR A 181 5.34 0.03 1.49
CA THR A 181 4.14 -0.30 0.71
C THR A 181 3.68 0.98 -0.03
N PRO A 182 2.58 0.97 -0.80
CA PRO A 182 2.09 2.20 -1.43
C PRO A 182 1.70 3.26 -0.40
N THR A 183 1.03 2.85 0.67
CA THR A 183 0.36 3.72 1.64
C THR A 183 1.24 4.07 2.83
N LYS A 184 2.29 3.27 3.11
CA LYS A 184 3.19 3.44 4.26
C LYS A 184 4.66 3.30 3.87
N ALA A 185 5.44 4.33 4.16
CA ALA A 185 6.89 4.29 4.12
C ALA A 185 7.48 4.08 5.52
N VAL A 186 8.35 3.10 5.67
CA VAL A 186 9.13 2.85 6.89
C VAL A 186 10.53 3.41 6.67
N ILE A 187 10.75 4.62 7.21
CA ILE A 187 12.06 5.26 7.23
C ILE A 187 12.88 4.66 8.38
N ILE A 188 14.13 4.29 8.10
CA ILE A 188 15.06 3.70 9.06
C ILE A 188 15.92 4.83 9.64
N ASP A 189 15.27 5.76 10.34
CA ASP A 189 15.87 6.88 11.06
C ASP A 189 16.01 6.63 12.57
N GLN A 190 15.43 5.54 13.04
CA GLN A 190 15.44 5.00 14.40
C GLN A 190 15.37 3.47 14.31
N VAL A 191 15.47 2.78 15.45
CA VAL A 191 15.35 1.32 15.49
C VAL A 191 13.98 0.87 14.95
N LYS A 192 13.99 -0.01 13.93
CA LYS A 192 12.77 -0.61 13.35
C LYS A 192 12.81 -2.14 13.44
N VAL A 193 11.74 -2.73 13.93
CA VAL A 193 11.66 -4.19 14.18
C VAL A 193 11.28 -4.93 12.90
N ILE A 194 12.06 -5.97 12.57
CA ILE A 194 11.72 -6.97 11.56
C ILE A 194 11.18 -8.22 12.26
N GLY A 195 9.93 -8.59 11.98
CA GLY A 195 9.29 -9.78 12.56
C GLY A 195 9.78 -11.08 11.91
N GLU A 196 10.28 -12.03 12.71
CA GLU A 196 10.93 -13.27 12.23
C GLU A 196 10.01 -14.50 12.08
N ARG A 197 8.70 -14.38 12.37
CA ARG A 197 7.87 -15.58 12.55
C ARG A 197 7.41 -16.26 11.27
N ILE A 198 7.42 -15.57 10.12
CA ILE A 198 7.06 -16.15 8.81
C ILE A 198 8.30 -16.87 8.26
N ASN A 199 8.63 -17.99 8.90
CA ASN A 199 9.81 -18.78 8.57
C ASN A 199 9.58 -20.25 9.00
N PRO A 200 9.69 -21.23 8.07
CA PRO A 200 9.46 -22.65 8.36
C PRO A 200 10.55 -23.32 9.21
N THR A 201 11.71 -22.68 9.38
CA THR A 201 12.87 -23.28 10.06
C THR A 201 12.53 -23.64 11.51
N GLY A 202 12.66 -24.92 11.86
CA GLY A 202 12.36 -25.43 13.20
C GLY A 202 10.87 -25.44 13.60
N LYS A 203 9.93 -25.02 12.72
CA LYS A 203 8.50 -24.90 13.04
C LYS A 203 7.66 -25.95 12.30
N LYS A 204 7.30 -27.03 13.00
CA LYS A 204 6.53 -28.15 12.43
C LYS A 204 5.20 -27.70 11.82
N LEU A 205 4.40 -26.91 12.56
CA LEU A 205 3.10 -26.42 12.10
C LEU A 205 3.23 -25.51 10.86
N PHE A 206 4.23 -24.63 10.83
CA PHE A 206 4.46 -23.76 9.67
C PHE A 206 4.84 -24.56 8.42
N LYS A 207 5.68 -25.60 8.56
CA LYS A 207 6.01 -26.51 7.46
C LYS A 207 4.78 -27.25 6.94
N GLU A 208 3.91 -27.73 7.83
CA GLU A 208 2.64 -28.38 7.45
C GLU A 208 1.71 -27.40 6.74
N ALA A 209 1.62 -26.15 7.21
CA ALA A 209 0.83 -25.12 6.57
C ALA A 209 1.29 -24.83 5.13
N LEU A 210 2.60 -24.69 4.91
CA LEU A 210 3.17 -24.51 3.56
C LEU A 210 2.86 -25.70 2.64
N ARG A 211 2.97 -26.94 3.13
CA ARG A 211 2.69 -28.15 2.35
C ARG A 211 1.22 -28.28 1.97
N ASN A 212 0.34 -27.95 2.90
CA ASN A 212 -1.11 -28.04 2.70
C ASN A 212 -1.69 -26.82 1.97
N GLY A 213 -0.87 -25.78 1.75
CA GLY A 213 -1.32 -24.52 1.17
C GLY A 213 -2.23 -23.71 2.10
N ASP A 214 -2.15 -23.95 3.41
CA ASP A 214 -2.86 -23.20 4.48
C ASP A 214 -2.19 -21.82 4.62
N ILE A 215 -2.67 -20.88 3.80
CA ILE A 215 -2.20 -19.50 3.81
C ILE A 215 -2.71 -18.75 5.04
N ASP A 216 -3.88 -19.11 5.57
CA ASP A 216 -4.47 -18.46 6.73
C ASP A 216 -3.55 -18.53 7.95
N TYR A 217 -2.91 -19.68 8.19
CA TYR A 217 -1.90 -19.78 9.26
C TYR A 217 -0.76 -18.76 9.10
N ILE A 218 -0.30 -18.54 7.86
CA ILE A 218 0.75 -17.56 7.55
C ILE A 218 0.25 -16.13 7.77
N LEU A 219 -0.98 -15.83 7.34
CA LEU A 219 -1.60 -14.52 7.53
C LEU A 219 -1.83 -14.20 9.01
N ARG A 220 -2.25 -15.18 9.82
CA ARG A 220 -2.38 -15.01 11.28
C ARG A 220 -1.04 -14.67 11.94
N GLU A 221 0.04 -15.36 11.57
CA GLU A 221 1.38 -15.03 12.06
C GLU A 221 1.84 -13.65 11.58
N ALA A 222 1.47 -13.24 10.36
CA ALA A 222 1.76 -11.90 9.85
C ALA A 222 1.01 -10.81 10.65
N ILE A 223 -0.30 -10.95 10.83
CA ILE A 223 -1.16 -10.02 11.57
C ILE A 223 -0.67 -9.89 13.02
N ALA A 224 -0.47 -11.02 13.71
CA ALA A 224 -0.05 -11.02 15.11
C ALA A 224 1.29 -10.30 15.31
N GLN A 225 2.22 -10.42 14.37
CA GLN A 225 3.50 -9.70 14.43
C GLN A 225 3.34 -8.19 14.22
N VAL A 226 2.52 -7.77 13.26
CA VAL A 226 2.23 -6.35 13.01
C VAL A 226 1.54 -5.71 14.21
N ASP A 227 0.53 -6.39 14.77
CA ASP A 227 -0.19 -5.96 15.97
C ASP A 227 0.75 -5.83 17.19
N ALA A 228 1.76 -6.70 17.28
CA ALA A 228 2.79 -6.65 18.32
C ALA A 228 3.92 -5.64 18.03
N GLY A 229 3.84 -4.85 16.95
CA GLY A 229 4.76 -3.75 16.67
C GLY A 229 5.88 -4.05 15.68
N ALA A 230 5.78 -5.13 14.89
CA ALA A 230 6.66 -5.31 13.73
C ALA A 230 6.45 -4.17 12.72
N HIS A 231 7.56 -3.58 12.29
CA HIS A 231 7.55 -2.52 11.28
C HIS A 231 7.72 -3.07 9.86
N ILE A 232 8.39 -4.23 9.77
CA ILE A 232 8.69 -4.97 8.55
C ILE A 232 8.49 -6.45 8.89
N LEU A 233 8.05 -7.27 7.93
CA LEU A 233 7.95 -8.73 8.10
C LEU A 233 9.02 -9.44 7.26
N ASP A 234 9.82 -10.29 7.90
CA ASP A 234 10.68 -11.26 7.22
C ASP A 234 9.81 -12.40 6.69
N VAL A 235 9.92 -12.70 5.39
CA VAL A 235 9.10 -13.71 4.69
C VAL A 235 10.03 -14.74 4.06
N ASN A 236 10.16 -15.87 4.74
CA ASN A 236 10.86 -17.06 4.27
C ASN A 236 9.85 -18.19 4.04
N VAL A 237 9.82 -18.74 2.83
CA VAL A 237 8.98 -19.89 2.47
C VAL A 237 9.82 -21.08 1.99
N GLY A 238 11.11 -21.09 2.33
CA GLY A 238 12.06 -22.10 1.90
C GLY A 238 11.76 -23.47 2.51
N LEU A 239 11.26 -24.40 1.70
CA LEU A 239 11.12 -25.82 2.06
C LEU A 239 11.52 -26.66 0.83
N PRO A 240 12.38 -27.69 0.98
CA PRO A 240 12.87 -28.46 -0.18
C PRO A 240 11.77 -29.18 -0.99
N GLU A 241 10.63 -29.44 -0.38
CA GLU A 241 9.54 -30.25 -0.93
C GLU A 241 8.53 -29.45 -1.76
N ILE A 242 8.68 -28.12 -1.83
CA ILE A 242 7.69 -27.23 -2.47
C ILE A 242 8.32 -26.35 -3.55
N ASN A 243 7.49 -25.84 -4.47
CA ASN A 243 7.92 -24.82 -5.41
C ASN A 243 7.97 -23.45 -4.70
N GLU A 244 9.17 -23.08 -4.24
CA GLU A 244 9.43 -21.81 -3.54
C GLU A 244 9.01 -20.59 -4.38
N GLU A 245 9.19 -20.61 -5.70
CA GLU A 245 8.83 -19.49 -6.59
C GLU A 245 7.32 -19.23 -6.57
N GLU A 246 6.51 -20.28 -6.71
CA GLU A 246 5.05 -20.18 -6.72
C GLU A 246 4.49 -19.77 -5.35
N ILE A 247 5.01 -20.37 -4.28
CA ILE A 247 4.54 -20.12 -2.92
C ILE A 247 4.96 -18.72 -2.45
N MET A 248 6.17 -18.27 -2.80
CA MET A 248 6.62 -16.90 -2.49
C MET A 248 5.66 -15.87 -3.09
N VAL A 249 5.26 -16.06 -4.36
CA VAL A 249 4.29 -15.17 -5.02
C VAL A 249 2.93 -15.22 -4.33
N LYS A 250 2.44 -16.41 -3.97
CA LYS A 250 1.16 -16.57 -3.27
C LYS A 250 1.19 -15.85 -1.92
N VAL A 251 2.20 -16.12 -1.10
CA VAL A 251 2.33 -15.54 0.25
C VAL A 251 2.49 -14.01 0.19
N ILE A 252 3.33 -13.48 -0.70
CA ILE A 252 3.49 -12.02 -0.85
C ILE A 252 2.16 -11.35 -1.22
N LYS A 253 1.42 -11.90 -2.19
CA LYS A 253 0.14 -11.34 -2.63
C LYS A 253 -0.91 -11.34 -1.53
N GLU A 254 -0.97 -12.40 -0.75
CA GLU A 254 -1.95 -12.55 0.32
C GLU A 254 -1.59 -11.67 1.52
N ILE A 255 -0.31 -11.56 1.90
CA ILE A 255 0.10 -10.63 2.97
C ILE A 255 -0.20 -9.18 2.57
N GLN A 256 0.18 -8.74 1.37
CA GLN A 256 -0.02 -7.35 0.95
C GLN A 256 -1.49 -6.98 0.67
N SER A 257 -2.39 -7.95 0.54
CA SER A 257 -3.83 -7.68 0.35
C SER A 257 -4.53 -7.30 1.65
N ILE A 258 -4.01 -7.77 2.79
CA ILE A 258 -4.58 -7.53 4.12
C ILE A 258 -3.75 -6.60 5.01
N LEU A 259 -2.43 -6.54 4.81
CA LEU A 259 -1.51 -5.81 5.69
C LEU A 259 -0.79 -4.68 4.97
N ASP A 260 -0.77 -3.52 5.61
CA ASP A 260 0.01 -2.37 5.19
C ASP A 260 1.38 -2.34 5.89
N VAL A 261 2.21 -3.36 5.61
CA VAL A 261 3.54 -3.53 6.19
C VAL A 261 4.57 -3.90 5.12
N PRO A 262 5.75 -3.26 5.09
CA PRO A 262 6.81 -3.64 4.17
C PRO A 262 7.35 -5.04 4.42
N LEU A 263 7.86 -5.69 3.37
CA LEU A 263 8.36 -7.06 3.44
C LEU A 263 9.88 -7.12 3.23
N GLN A 264 10.52 -8.01 3.97
CA GLN A 264 11.84 -8.54 3.69
C GLN A 264 11.66 -9.92 3.05
N ILE A 265 12.02 -10.04 1.77
CA ILE A 265 11.94 -11.28 1.01
C ILE A 265 13.20 -12.09 1.33
N ASP A 266 13.03 -13.18 2.08
CA ASP A 266 14.11 -14.05 2.54
C ASP A 266 14.15 -15.35 1.74
N SER A 267 15.21 -15.53 0.94
CA SER A 267 15.45 -16.74 0.16
C SER A 267 16.91 -16.84 -0.28
N THR A 268 17.37 -18.06 -0.53
CA THR A 268 18.66 -18.33 -1.20
C THR A 268 18.50 -18.56 -2.71
N ASN A 269 17.27 -18.65 -3.21
CA ASN A 269 16.95 -18.88 -4.60
C ASN A 269 16.74 -17.55 -5.34
N ALA A 270 17.67 -17.21 -6.24
CA ALA A 270 17.63 -15.99 -7.04
C ALA A 270 16.32 -15.81 -7.83
N LYS A 271 15.73 -16.91 -8.34
CA LYS A 271 14.46 -16.85 -9.08
C LYS A 271 13.28 -16.53 -8.17
N ALA A 272 13.25 -17.12 -6.97
CA ALA A 272 12.22 -16.84 -5.97
C ALA A 272 12.29 -15.37 -5.53
N ILE A 273 13.50 -14.82 -5.36
CA ILE A 273 13.72 -13.39 -5.09
C ILE A 273 13.19 -12.53 -6.25
N GLU A 274 13.61 -12.81 -7.49
CA GLU A 274 13.20 -12.02 -8.66
C GLU A 274 11.68 -12.02 -8.85
N ILE A 275 11.04 -13.20 -8.77
CA ILE A 275 9.58 -13.28 -8.96
C ILE A 275 8.84 -12.63 -7.78
N GLY A 276 9.34 -12.77 -6.55
CA GLY A 276 8.81 -12.10 -5.37
C GLY A 276 8.85 -10.58 -5.51
N LEU A 277 10.00 -10.03 -5.91
CA LEU A 277 10.16 -8.59 -6.18
C LEU A 277 9.29 -8.09 -7.33
N ARG A 278 9.08 -8.90 -8.37
CA ARG A 278 8.19 -8.57 -9.49
C ARG A 278 6.75 -8.40 -9.03
N TYR A 279 6.27 -9.24 -8.11
CA TYR A 279 4.90 -9.17 -7.59
C TYR A 279 4.73 -8.28 -6.35
N TYR A 280 5.80 -7.92 -5.65
CA TYR A 280 5.71 -7.06 -4.49
C TYR A 280 5.27 -5.62 -4.85
N ASN A 281 4.26 -5.09 -4.17
CA ASN A 281 3.78 -3.73 -4.39
C ASN A 281 4.46 -2.73 -3.43
N GLY A 282 5.67 -2.29 -3.79
CA GLY A 282 6.46 -1.40 -2.96
C GLY A 282 7.96 -1.56 -3.15
N LYS A 283 8.73 -1.08 -2.17
CA LYS A 283 10.18 -1.28 -2.05
C LYS A 283 10.45 -2.27 -0.91
N ALA A 284 10.94 -3.47 -1.26
CA ALA A 284 11.24 -4.55 -0.31
C ALA A 284 12.71 -4.53 0.12
N ILE A 285 13.03 -5.34 1.14
CA ILE A 285 14.40 -5.76 1.46
C ILE A 285 14.62 -7.16 0.86
N VAL A 286 15.77 -7.39 0.21
CA VAL A 286 16.23 -8.74 -0.17
C VAL A 286 17.17 -9.26 0.91
N ASN A 287 16.78 -10.35 1.54
CA ASN A 287 17.61 -11.13 2.47
C ASN A 287 17.99 -12.44 1.76
N SER A 288 19.21 -12.61 1.27
CA SER A 288 20.37 -11.72 1.35
C SER A 288 21.38 -11.97 0.23
N VAL A 289 22.44 -11.16 0.22
CA VAL A 289 23.71 -11.48 -0.45
C VAL A 289 24.78 -11.76 0.60
N ASN A 290 25.89 -12.38 0.18
CA ASN A 290 27.07 -12.56 1.02
C ASN A 290 28.33 -12.09 0.27
N GLY A 291 29.50 -12.27 0.89
CA GLY A 291 30.79 -11.87 0.33
C GLY A 291 31.26 -12.71 -0.87
N GLU A 292 30.58 -13.80 -1.23
CA GLU A 292 30.96 -14.63 -2.37
C GLU A 292 30.66 -13.94 -3.69
N ASN A 293 31.63 -13.95 -4.62
CA ASN A 293 31.49 -13.23 -5.88
C ASN A 293 30.30 -13.74 -6.72
N LYS A 294 30.03 -15.05 -6.69
CA LYS A 294 28.94 -15.68 -7.44
C LYS A 294 27.57 -15.23 -6.93
N VAL A 295 27.40 -15.10 -5.61
CA VAL A 295 26.14 -14.65 -5.01
C VAL A 295 25.88 -13.19 -5.35
N LEU A 296 26.91 -12.34 -5.20
CA LEU A 296 26.82 -10.92 -5.55
C LEU A 296 26.44 -10.71 -7.02
N GLN A 297 27.08 -11.43 -7.94
CA GLN A 297 26.81 -11.33 -9.38
C GLN A 297 25.40 -11.81 -9.77
N ASN A 298 24.82 -12.74 -9.02
CA ASN A 298 23.49 -13.26 -9.29
C ASN A 298 22.38 -12.37 -8.72
N ILE A 299 22.56 -11.83 -7.51
CA ILE A 299 21.49 -11.14 -6.77
C ILE A 299 21.51 -9.63 -6.95
N LEU A 300 22.68 -8.98 -6.99
CA LEU A 300 22.74 -7.51 -7.11
C LEU A 300 22.09 -6.95 -8.38
N PRO A 301 22.17 -7.59 -9.57
CA PRO A 301 21.42 -7.15 -10.74
C PRO A 301 19.90 -7.16 -10.51
N ILE A 302 19.39 -8.16 -9.78
CA ILE A 302 17.97 -8.29 -9.44
C ILE A 302 17.57 -7.16 -8.48
N VAL A 303 18.36 -6.95 -7.42
CA VAL A 303 18.15 -5.85 -6.46
C VAL A 303 18.09 -4.51 -7.17
N LYS A 304 19.05 -4.24 -8.07
CA LYS A 304 19.10 -3.01 -8.85
C LYS A 304 17.90 -2.86 -9.77
N LYS A 305 17.52 -3.91 -10.49
CA LYS A 305 16.40 -3.91 -11.45
C LYS A 305 15.07 -3.52 -10.80
N TYR A 306 14.81 -4.03 -9.59
CA TYR A 306 13.54 -3.78 -8.89
C TYR A 306 13.62 -2.65 -7.84
N GLY A 307 14.79 -2.03 -7.68
CA GLY A 307 15.00 -0.94 -6.72
C GLY A 307 14.87 -1.36 -5.26
N ALA A 308 15.19 -2.61 -4.93
CA ALA A 308 15.07 -3.14 -3.57
C ALA A 308 16.25 -2.69 -2.69
N ALA A 309 16.05 -2.70 -1.37
CA ALA A 309 17.17 -2.72 -0.43
C ALA A 309 17.75 -4.14 -0.33
N VAL A 310 18.98 -4.27 0.16
CA VAL A 310 19.65 -5.58 0.26
C VAL A 310 20.40 -5.74 1.57
N VAL A 311 20.26 -6.92 2.18
CA VAL A 311 21.05 -7.36 3.33
C VAL A 311 22.30 -8.07 2.85
N GLY A 312 23.47 -7.60 3.29
CA GLY A 312 24.77 -8.24 3.08
C GLY A 312 25.25 -8.96 4.32
N LEU A 313 25.34 -10.29 4.25
CA LEU A 313 25.88 -11.14 5.31
C LEU A 313 27.41 -11.13 5.27
N THR A 314 28.07 -10.88 6.41
CA THR A 314 29.54 -10.85 6.50
C THR A 314 30.18 -12.24 6.56
N LEU A 315 29.92 -13.06 5.55
CA LEU A 315 30.56 -14.36 5.29
C LEU A 315 31.00 -14.45 3.84
N ASP A 316 32.01 -15.26 3.54
CA ASP A 316 32.50 -15.50 2.18
C ASP A 316 32.79 -16.99 1.93
N GLU A 317 33.54 -17.32 0.87
CA GLU A 317 33.88 -18.69 0.50
C GLU A 317 34.63 -19.46 1.62
N ARG A 318 35.23 -18.75 2.59
CA ARG A 318 35.94 -19.30 3.75
C ARG A 318 35.01 -19.48 4.96
N GLY A 319 33.73 -19.13 4.84
CA GLY A 319 32.75 -19.17 5.91
C GLY A 319 32.65 -17.86 6.69
N ILE A 320 32.24 -17.97 7.96
CA ILE A 320 32.02 -16.82 8.85
C ILE A 320 33.33 -16.52 9.60
N PRO A 321 33.92 -15.32 9.44
CA PRO A 321 35.11 -14.95 10.20
C PRO A 321 34.83 -14.83 11.70
N SER A 322 35.79 -15.21 12.55
CA SER A 322 35.70 -15.02 14.00
C SER A 322 35.92 -13.55 14.42
N SER A 323 36.84 -12.84 13.74
CA SER A 323 37.19 -11.44 14.05
C SER A 323 36.19 -10.44 13.44
N GLY A 324 35.82 -9.44 14.24
CA GLY A 324 34.96 -8.34 13.82
C GLY A 324 35.59 -7.45 12.74
N GLU A 325 36.92 -7.28 12.74
CA GLU A 325 37.64 -6.59 11.66
C GLU A 325 37.55 -7.33 10.33
N GLU A 326 37.60 -8.65 10.33
CA GLU A 326 37.46 -9.44 9.11
C GLU A 326 36.04 -9.39 8.57
N ARG A 327 35.03 -9.48 9.45
CA ARG A 327 33.63 -9.26 9.08
C ARG A 327 33.42 -7.88 8.48
N PHE A 328 34.04 -6.85 9.06
CA PHE A 328 34.03 -5.49 8.51
C PHE A 328 34.66 -5.41 7.10
N ARG A 329 35.76 -6.12 6.83
CA ARG A 329 36.36 -6.16 5.49
C ARG A 329 35.42 -6.79 4.46
N ILE A 330 34.69 -7.84 4.85
CA ILE A 330 33.67 -8.45 3.97
C ILE A 330 32.52 -7.45 3.75
N ALA A 331 32.05 -6.77 4.79
CA ALA A 331 31.03 -5.73 4.65
C ALA A 331 31.49 -4.62 3.66
N GLU A 332 32.74 -4.17 3.76
CA GLU A 332 33.30 -3.17 2.85
C GLU A 332 33.31 -3.67 1.40
N LYS A 333 33.68 -4.95 1.17
CA LYS A 333 33.61 -5.58 -0.15
C LYS A 333 32.18 -5.58 -0.69
N ILE A 334 31.21 -5.99 0.12
CA ILE A 334 29.79 -6.05 -0.29
C ILE A 334 29.28 -4.65 -0.66
N VAL A 335 29.52 -3.65 0.20
CA VAL A 335 29.10 -2.26 -0.05
C VAL A 335 29.70 -1.73 -1.35
N LYS A 336 31.03 -1.84 -1.54
CA LYS A 336 31.72 -1.39 -2.76
C LYS A 336 31.17 -2.09 -4.01
N THR A 337 30.88 -3.39 -3.90
CA THR A 337 30.33 -4.15 -5.02
C THR A 337 28.92 -3.68 -5.35
N ALA A 338 28.03 -3.54 -4.36
CA ALA A 338 26.68 -3.03 -4.57
C ALA A 338 26.67 -1.61 -5.17
N GLU A 339 27.55 -0.72 -4.72
CA GLU A 339 27.72 0.62 -5.32
C GLU A 339 28.12 0.55 -6.80
N SER A 340 28.95 -0.42 -7.20
CA SER A 340 29.33 -0.61 -8.61
C SER A 340 28.17 -1.05 -9.52
N TYR A 341 27.11 -1.64 -8.95
CA TYR A 341 25.85 -1.92 -9.65
C TYR A 341 24.88 -0.73 -9.61
N GLY A 342 25.27 0.40 -9.00
CA GLY A 342 24.44 1.59 -8.86
C GLY A 342 23.37 1.47 -7.76
N ILE A 343 23.61 0.65 -6.74
CA ILE A 343 22.78 0.59 -5.52
C ILE A 343 23.36 1.59 -4.53
N ASP A 344 22.56 2.59 -4.14
CA ASP A 344 22.99 3.64 -3.20
C ASP A 344 23.17 3.07 -1.78
N LYS A 345 24.12 3.60 -1.00
CA LYS A 345 24.36 3.18 0.41
C LYS A 345 23.13 3.21 1.31
N LYS A 346 22.15 4.08 1.01
CA LYS A 346 20.86 4.16 1.73
C LYS A 346 20.04 2.86 1.63
N ASP A 347 20.37 1.99 0.68
CA ASP A 347 19.66 0.75 0.37
C ASP A 347 20.50 -0.52 0.65
N ILE A 348 21.67 -0.36 1.27
CA ILE A 348 22.55 -1.47 1.64
C ILE A 348 22.55 -1.62 3.16
N TYR A 349 22.16 -2.78 3.66
CA TYR A 349 22.11 -3.11 5.08
C TYR A 349 23.09 -4.24 5.36
N ILE A 350 23.81 -4.21 6.49
CA ILE A 350 24.85 -5.21 6.79
C ILE A 350 24.46 -6.03 8.01
N ASP A 351 24.47 -7.35 7.85
CA ASP A 351 24.37 -8.33 8.92
C ASP A 351 25.77 -8.84 9.28
N CYS A 352 26.23 -8.48 10.48
CA CYS A 352 27.53 -8.88 11.01
C CYS A 352 27.56 -10.31 11.56
N LEU A 353 26.48 -11.06 11.37
CA LEU A 353 26.23 -12.44 11.78
C LEU A 353 26.35 -12.67 13.28
N THR A 354 25.30 -13.26 13.84
CA THR A 354 25.30 -13.75 15.21
C THR A 354 25.61 -15.24 15.21
N LEU A 355 26.72 -15.62 15.83
CA LEU A 355 27.03 -17.02 16.12
C LEU A 355 26.47 -17.43 17.48
N THR A 356 26.22 -18.72 17.68
CA THR A 356 25.70 -19.21 18.96
C THR A 356 26.78 -19.14 20.04
N ALA A 357 26.41 -18.56 21.19
CA ALA A 357 27.24 -18.52 22.38
C ALA A 357 27.53 -19.92 22.95
N ALA A 358 26.74 -20.95 22.57
CA ALA A 358 26.95 -22.33 23.01
C ALA A 358 28.24 -22.93 22.46
N ALA A 359 28.59 -22.58 21.22
CA ALA A 359 29.73 -23.15 20.51
C ALA A 359 30.89 -22.17 20.35
N GLN A 360 30.60 -20.87 20.19
CA GLN A 360 31.57 -19.84 19.84
C GLN A 360 31.38 -18.60 20.72
N GLN A 361 31.52 -18.78 22.04
CA GLN A 361 31.25 -17.72 23.03
C GLN A 361 32.15 -16.48 22.85
N GLU A 362 33.41 -16.67 22.45
CA GLU A 362 34.35 -15.56 22.21
C GLU A 362 33.91 -14.65 21.06
N ASP A 363 33.30 -15.23 20.02
CA ASP A 363 32.90 -14.54 18.79
C ASP A 363 31.68 -13.62 18.99
N VAL A 364 30.93 -13.77 20.09
CA VAL A 364 29.75 -12.95 20.40
C VAL A 364 30.12 -11.47 20.54
N LYS A 365 31.27 -11.18 21.16
CA LYS A 365 31.77 -9.80 21.30
C LYS A 365 32.26 -9.22 19.98
N GLU A 366 32.78 -10.07 19.09
CA GLU A 366 33.25 -9.67 17.78
C GLU A 366 32.08 -9.27 16.86
N THR A 367 30.88 -9.86 17.01
CA THR A 367 29.66 -9.35 16.35
C THR A 367 29.36 -7.91 16.74
N LEU A 368 29.41 -7.58 18.04
CA LEU A 368 29.14 -6.21 18.52
C LEU A 368 30.19 -5.22 18.01
N LYS A 369 31.46 -5.62 18.03
CA LYS A 369 32.57 -4.83 17.47
C LYS A 369 32.40 -4.57 15.98
N ALA A 370 32.01 -5.58 15.20
CA ALA A 370 31.74 -5.45 13.78
C ALA A 370 30.58 -4.47 13.51
N LEU A 371 29.49 -4.53 14.29
CA LEU A 371 28.37 -3.59 14.17
C LEU A 371 28.85 -2.14 14.33
N SER A 372 29.63 -1.85 15.37
CA SER A 372 30.15 -0.50 15.61
C SER A 372 31.07 -0.05 14.48
N LEU A 373 31.96 -0.92 14.00
CA LEU A 373 32.84 -0.61 12.86
C LEU A 373 32.06 -0.30 11.57
N VAL A 374 31.03 -1.10 11.26
CA VAL A 374 30.17 -0.88 10.09
C VAL A 374 29.44 0.45 10.21
N LYS A 375 28.86 0.72 11.39
CA LYS A 375 28.12 1.96 11.65
C LYS A 375 28.99 3.20 11.49
N GLU A 376 30.17 3.19 12.10
CA GLU A 376 31.10 4.33 12.13
C GLU A 376 31.79 4.58 10.79
N LYS A 377 32.23 3.50 10.10
CA LYS A 377 33.12 3.63 8.94
C LYS A 377 32.44 3.49 7.58
N LEU A 378 31.42 2.63 7.47
CA LEU A 378 30.69 2.47 6.19
C LEU A 378 29.49 3.40 6.09
N ASN A 379 28.94 3.83 7.24
CA ASN A 379 27.74 4.67 7.35
C ASN A 379 26.54 4.09 6.58
N VAL A 380 26.37 2.77 6.71
CA VAL A 380 25.23 2.00 6.21
C VAL A 380 24.39 1.51 7.38
N LYS A 381 23.16 1.06 7.13
CA LYS A 381 22.32 0.49 8.20
C LYS A 381 22.81 -0.90 8.58
N THR A 382 22.57 -1.28 9.83
CA THR A 382 22.90 -2.60 10.35
C THR A 382 21.62 -3.39 10.63
N VAL A 383 21.66 -4.67 10.34
CA VAL A 383 20.57 -5.63 10.57
C VAL A 383 21.15 -6.84 11.30
N LEU A 384 20.38 -7.51 12.14
CA LEU A 384 20.90 -8.67 12.86
C LEU A 384 19.80 -9.63 13.29
N GLY A 385 19.99 -10.92 12.99
CA GLY A 385 19.28 -12.02 13.64
C GLY A 385 19.71 -12.18 15.11
N VAL A 386 19.00 -11.53 16.03
CA VAL A 386 19.36 -11.52 17.46
C VAL A 386 19.11 -12.87 18.12
N SER A 387 18.05 -13.56 17.71
CA SER A 387 17.62 -14.85 18.26
C SER A 387 18.65 -15.98 18.10
N ASN A 388 19.65 -15.79 17.23
CA ASN A 388 20.67 -16.78 16.92
C ASN A 388 21.68 -17.00 18.07
N VAL A 389 21.91 -15.99 18.92
CA VAL A 389 22.94 -16.02 19.97
C VAL A 389 22.72 -17.14 20.99
N SER A 390 21.45 -17.51 21.21
CA SER A 390 21.03 -18.41 22.28
C SER A 390 20.79 -19.86 21.84
N PHE A 391 20.97 -20.19 20.56
CA PHE A 391 20.71 -21.56 20.08
C PHE A 391 21.54 -22.60 20.83
N GLY A 392 20.88 -23.63 21.37
CA GLY A 392 21.55 -24.69 22.13
C GLY A 392 21.75 -24.41 23.62
N LEU A 393 21.32 -23.24 24.13
CA LEU A 393 21.40 -22.90 25.56
C LEU A 393 19.99 -22.86 26.21
N PRO A 394 19.88 -23.21 27.51
CA PRO A 394 18.64 -23.04 28.27
C PRO A 394 18.35 -21.55 28.54
N ASN A 395 17.09 -21.25 28.87
CA ASN A 395 16.63 -19.89 29.17
C ASN A 395 17.04 -18.86 28.10
N ARG A 396 16.80 -19.20 26.82
CA ARG A 396 17.22 -18.41 25.65
C ARG A 396 16.80 -16.94 25.72
N GLU A 397 15.68 -16.66 26.36
CA GLU A 397 15.12 -15.32 26.49
C GLU A 397 16.06 -14.35 27.19
N ILE A 398 16.74 -14.74 28.28
CA ILE A 398 17.64 -13.83 28.98
C ILE A 398 18.84 -13.45 28.09
N LEU A 399 19.40 -14.42 27.37
CA LEU A 399 20.52 -14.21 26.46
C LEU A 399 20.11 -13.31 25.29
N ASN A 400 18.95 -13.58 24.67
CA ASN A 400 18.43 -12.77 23.57
C ASN A 400 18.20 -11.33 24.01
N LYS A 401 17.62 -11.11 25.20
CA LYS A 401 17.36 -9.78 25.77
C LYS A 401 18.65 -9.00 26.06
N THR A 402 19.60 -9.63 26.75
CA THR A 402 20.89 -9.00 27.05
C THR A 402 21.68 -8.68 25.77
N PHE A 403 21.70 -9.61 24.82
CA PHE A 403 22.39 -9.41 23.55
C PHE A 403 21.72 -8.37 22.67
N LEU A 404 20.38 -8.28 22.66
CA LEU A 404 19.64 -7.22 21.98
C LEU A 404 20.06 -5.85 22.50
N ALA A 405 20.01 -5.63 23.82
CA ALA A 405 20.38 -4.36 24.42
C ALA A 405 21.83 -3.95 24.07
N ALA A 406 22.76 -4.92 24.10
CA ALA A 406 24.15 -4.69 23.72
C ALA A 406 24.31 -4.39 22.21
N SER A 407 23.57 -5.08 21.35
CA SER A 407 23.62 -4.91 19.89
C SER A 407 23.08 -3.55 19.47
N LEU A 408 21.98 -3.12 20.10
CA LEU A 408 21.42 -1.80 19.86
C LEU A 408 22.38 -0.69 20.32
N PHE A 409 23.03 -0.84 21.48
CA PHE A 409 24.10 0.08 21.91
C PHE A 409 25.28 0.10 20.93
N ALA A 410 25.63 -1.04 20.34
CA ALA A 410 26.67 -1.15 19.32
C ALA A 410 26.29 -0.53 17.96
N GLY A 411 25.03 -0.13 17.77
CA GLY A 411 24.55 0.59 16.59
C GLY A 411 23.59 -0.19 15.69
N LEU A 412 22.94 -1.25 16.18
CA LEU A 412 21.93 -2.04 15.45
C LEU A 412 20.68 -1.19 15.08
N ASP A 413 20.37 -1.07 13.78
CA ASP A 413 19.18 -0.36 13.28
C ASP A 413 17.94 -1.29 13.14
N LEU A 414 18.17 -2.52 12.68
CA LEU A 414 17.12 -3.45 12.26
C LEU A 414 17.27 -4.82 12.95
N PRO A 415 16.79 -4.98 14.20
CA PRO A 415 16.72 -6.30 14.82
C PRO A 415 15.68 -7.18 14.13
N ILE A 416 16.10 -8.36 13.68
CA ILE A 416 15.22 -9.48 13.30
C ILE A 416 14.93 -10.28 14.57
N ILE A 417 13.68 -10.18 15.05
CA ILE A 417 13.24 -10.70 16.35
C ILE A 417 11.79 -11.17 16.32
N ASN A 418 11.37 -11.90 17.34
CA ASN A 418 9.96 -12.21 17.58
C ASN A 418 9.27 -11.04 18.33
N PRO A 419 8.41 -10.24 17.65
CA PRO A 419 7.73 -9.10 18.28
C PRO A 419 6.68 -9.54 19.32
N LEU A 420 6.23 -10.80 19.29
CA LEU A 420 5.29 -11.33 20.30
C LEU A 420 5.93 -11.49 21.69
N ASN A 421 7.27 -11.44 21.78
CA ASN A 421 7.95 -11.42 23.06
C ASN A 421 7.94 -10.00 23.63
N LYS A 422 7.06 -9.79 24.63
CA LYS A 422 6.88 -8.48 25.25
C LYS A 422 8.17 -7.90 25.83
N ASP A 423 8.96 -8.71 26.55
CA ASP A 423 10.19 -8.23 27.16
C ASP A 423 11.21 -7.72 26.12
N ILE A 424 11.24 -8.35 24.93
CA ILE A 424 12.07 -7.91 23.80
C ILE A 424 11.57 -6.56 23.26
N MET A 425 10.25 -6.40 23.12
CA MET A 425 9.66 -5.12 22.68
C MET A 425 9.84 -4.01 23.73
N ASP A 426 9.76 -4.33 25.02
CA ASP A 426 10.02 -3.39 26.11
C ASP A 426 11.44 -2.83 26.03
N ILE A 427 12.44 -3.65 25.69
CA ILE A 427 13.82 -3.20 25.44
C ILE A 427 13.87 -2.24 24.26
N ILE A 428 13.22 -2.55 23.13
CA ILE A 428 13.19 -1.66 21.96
C ILE A 428 12.62 -0.30 22.34
N VAL A 429 11.45 -0.26 22.98
CA VAL A 429 10.77 1.00 23.32
C VAL A 429 11.58 1.80 24.35
N ALA A 430 12.13 1.15 25.38
CA ALA A 430 12.99 1.81 26.36
C ALA A 430 14.26 2.38 25.71
N SER A 431 14.84 1.64 24.77
CA SER A 431 16.09 2.02 24.11
C SER A 431 15.96 3.31 23.29
N LYS A 432 14.82 3.50 22.61
CA LYS A 432 14.49 4.73 21.89
C LYS A 432 14.48 5.96 22.80
N VAL A 433 14.00 5.82 24.03
CA VAL A 433 14.04 6.91 25.02
C VAL A 433 15.49 7.20 25.42
N LEU A 434 16.25 6.16 25.75
CA LEU A 434 17.63 6.29 26.24
C LEU A 434 18.58 6.90 25.19
N TRP A 435 18.34 6.67 23.90
CA TRP A 435 19.13 7.26 22.80
C TRP A 435 18.53 8.53 22.21
N ASN A 436 17.52 9.12 22.87
CA ASN A 436 16.89 10.36 22.44
C ASN A 436 16.25 10.28 21.03
N GLU A 437 15.82 9.08 20.63
CA GLU A 437 15.01 8.84 19.44
C GLU A 437 13.53 9.18 19.73
N ASP A 438 13.03 8.78 20.90
CA ASP A 438 11.69 9.13 21.40
C ASP A 438 11.72 10.42 22.25
N LYS A 439 11.70 11.57 21.57
CA LYS A 439 11.77 12.89 22.22
C LYS A 439 10.57 13.13 23.13
N GLY A 440 10.86 13.27 24.43
CA GLY A 440 9.84 13.46 25.46
C GLY A 440 9.10 12.17 25.85
N ALA A 441 9.64 10.99 25.48
CA ALA A 441 9.10 9.68 25.82
C ALA A 441 7.64 9.47 25.37
N LYS A 442 7.24 10.05 24.23
CA LYS A 442 5.84 10.01 23.76
C LYS A 442 5.42 8.62 23.32
N GLU A 443 6.27 7.94 22.55
CA GLU A 443 6.01 6.54 22.13
C GLU A 443 6.00 5.62 23.35
N TYR A 444 6.96 5.81 24.27
CA TYR A 444 7.06 5.04 25.51
C TYR A 444 5.82 5.20 26.39
N LEU A 445 5.33 6.43 26.60
CA LEU A 445 4.12 6.67 27.39
C LEU A 445 2.90 6.02 26.74
N LYS A 446 2.70 6.19 25.42
CA LYS A 446 1.59 5.57 24.68
C LYS A 446 1.63 4.04 24.76
N TYR A 447 2.81 3.44 24.62
CA TYR A 447 3.00 2.00 24.74
C TYR A 447 2.62 1.49 26.14
N ASN A 448 3.01 2.19 27.20
CA ASN A 448 2.69 1.82 28.59
C ASN A 448 1.22 2.08 28.98
N GLU A 449 0.55 3.08 28.38
CA GLU A 449 -0.90 3.28 28.55
C GLU A 449 -1.70 2.09 28.00
N ASN A 450 -1.28 1.54 26.85
CA ASN A 450 -1.90 0.35 26.27
C ASN A 450 -1.69 -0.89 27.17
N ILE A 451 -0.49 -1.07 27.71
CA ILE A 451 -0.19 -2.15 28.67
C ILE A 451 -1.07 -2.02 29.93
N SER A 452 -1.23 -0.80 30.43
CA SER A 452 -2.02 -0.53 31.64
C SER A 452 -3.52 -0.84 31.43
N LYS A 453 -4.04 -0.64 30.21
CA LYS A 453 -5.41 -1.05 29.83
C LYS A 453 -5.56 -2.58 29.72
N GLU A 454 -4.56 -3.28 29.20
CA GLU A 454 -4.53 -4.74 29.12
C GLU A 454 -4.37 -5.45 30.47
N GLN A 455 -3.80 -4.77 31.49
CA GLN A 455 -3.66 -5.31 32.85
C GLN A 455 -4.95 -5.27 33.69
N THR A 456 -6.03 -4.65 33.19
CA THR A 456 -7.36 -4.89 33.74
C THR A 456 -7.75 -6.32 33.36
N PRO A 457 -8.03 -7.24 34.30
CA PRO A 457 -8.31 -8.63 33.97
C PRO A 457 -9.69 -8.72 33.31
N ILE A 458 -9.74 -8.51 32.01
CA ILE A 458 -10.79 -9.07 31.18
C ILE A 458 -10.47 -10.55 31.13
N LYS A 459 -11.25 -11.36 31.86
CA LYS A 459 -11.32 -12.80 31.61
C LYS A 459 -11.61 -12.97 30.12
N LYS A 460 -10.58 -13.21 29.30
CA LYS A 460 -10.74 -13.67 27.92
C LYS A 460 -11.20 -15.11 28.03
N ASP A 461 -12.52 -15.30 28.11
CA ASP A 461 -13.13 -16.57 27.78
C ASP A 461 -12.73 -16.89 26.33
N VAL A 462 -11.94 -17.95 26.17
CA VAL A 462 -11.50 -18.52 24.88
C VAL A 462 -12.69 -19.06 24.06
N ASN A 463 -13.92 -18.91 24.58
CA ASN A 463 -15.16 -19.37 23.96
C ASN A 463 -16.09 -18.24 23.51
N ASN A 464 -15.67 -16.97 23.51
CA ASN A 464 -16.50 -15.91 22.97
C ASN A 464 -16.41 -15.87 21.44
N ILE A 465 -17.20 -16.74 20.79
CA ILE A 465 -17.44 -16.79 19.33
C ILE A 465 -17.86 -15.39 18.81
N GLN A 466 -18.30 -14.51 19.71
CA GLN A 466 -18.72 -13.16 19.39
C GLN A 466 -17.61 -12.28 18.75
N ASP A 467 -16.37 -12.43 19.20
CA ASP A 467 -15.24 -11.58 18.77
C ASP A 467 -14.58 -12.07 17.48
N ASP A 468 -14.81 -13.33 17.10
CA ASP A 468 -14.00 -14.05 16.11
C ASP A 468 -14.37 -13.63 14.68
N LEU A 469 -15.65 -13.77 14.29
CA LEU A 469 -16.10 -13.39 12.94
C LEU A 469 -15.90 -11.88 12.67
N PHE A 470 -16.11 -11.05 13.68
CA PHE A 470 -15.91 -9.61 13.57
C PHE A 470 -14.45 -9.24 13.25
N LYS A 471 -13.49 -9.83 13.98
CA LYS A 471 -12.05 -9.63 13.73
C LYS A 471 -11.61 -10.24 12.41
N ILE A 472 -12.12 -11.42 12.07
CA ILE A 472 -11.85 -12.09 10.78
C ILE A 472 -12.26 -11.19 9.60
N ILE A 473 -13.42 -10.54 9.67
CA ILE A 473 -13.89 -9.58 8.64
C ILE A 473 -13.00 -8.33 8.60
N LEU A 474 -12.64 -7.78 9.76
CA LEU A 474 -11.74 -6.62 9.84
C LEU A 474 -10.36 -6.91 9.24
N ASN A 475 -9.87 -8.13 9.41
CA ASN A 475 -8.56 -8.57 8.93
C ASN A 475 -8.62 -9.16 7.50
N GLY A 476 -9.81 -9.33 6.92
CA GLY A 476 -9.98 -9.80 5.55
C GLY A 476 -9.62 -11.27 5.30
N ILE A 477 -9.83 -12.16 6.28
CA ILE A 477 -9.46 -13.59 6.20
C ILE A 477 -10.64 -14.43 5.68
N LYS A 478 -10.60 -14.81 4.40
CA LYS A 478 -11.76 -15.37 3.66
C LYS A 478 -12.21 -16.76 4.11
N GLU A 479 -11.29 -17.72 4.24
CA GLU A 479 -11.63 -19.11 4.53
C GLU A 479 -12.13 -19.28 5.98
N GLU A 480 -11.48 -18.60 6.93
CA GLU A 480 -11.94 -18.54 8.33
C GLU A 480 -13.33 -17.92 8.48
N ALA A 481 -13.67 -16.93 7.67
CA ALA A 481 -14.99 -16.29 7.72
C ALA A 481 -16.11 -17.31 7.47
N GLN A 482 -15.91 -18.24 6.54
CA GLN A 482 -16.86 -19.33 6.32
C GLN A 482 -16.98 -20.23 7.57
N ILE A 483 -15.85 -20.67 8.13
CA ILE A 483 -15.81 -21.58 9.28
C ILE A 483 -16.48 -20.95 10.50
N ALA A 484 -16.12 -19.69 10.81
CA ALA A 484 -16.71 -18.94 11.92
C ALA A 484 -18.21 -18.73 11.72
N THR A 485 -18.65 -18.45 10.48
CA THR A 485 -20.06 -18.30 10.14
C THR A 485 -20.85 -19.61 10.30
N VAL A 486 -20.28 -20.76 9.90
CA VAL A 486 -20.89 -22.09 10.13
C VAL A 486 -21.09 -22.33 11.62
N LYS A 487 -20.08 -22.08 12.46
CA LYS A 487 -20.17 -22.24 13.92
C LYS A 487 -21.22 -21.33 14.54
N LEU A 488 -21.32 -20.07 14.10
CA LEU A 488 -22.34 -19.15 14.59
C LEU A 488 -23.75 -19.59 14.20
N LEU A 489 -23.94 -20.17 13.01
CA LEU A 489 -25.22 -20.71 12.54
C LEU A 489 -25.70 -21.94 13.32
N GLU A 490 -24.86 -22.56 14.16
CA GLU A 490 -25.30 -23.62 15.09
C GLU A 490 -26.16 -23.06 16.22
N ASN A 491 -25.92 -21.80 16.62
CA ASN A 491 -26.50 -21.21 17.83
C ASN A 491 -27.27 -19.90 17.59
N LYS A 492 -27.18 -19.29 16.40
CA LYS A 492 -27.84 -18.02 16.05
C LYS A 492 -28.59 -18.09 14.72
N GLN A 493 -29.62 -17.25 14.59
CA GLN A 493 -30.34 -17.13 13.33
C GLN A 493 -29.50 -16.39 12.27
N PRO A 494 -29.63 -16.74 10.98
CA PRO A 494 -28.99 -16.03 9.86
C PRO A 494 -29.01 -14.51 9.95
N LEU A 495 -30.17 -13.92 10.26
CA LEU A 495 -30.34 -12.47 10.34
C LEU A 495 -29.65 -11.84 11.54
N GLU A 496 -29.55 -12.56 12.67
CA GLU A 496 -28.82 -12.10 13.86
C GLU A 496 -27.33 -12.01 13.56
N ILE A 497 -26.78 -12.99 12.82
CA ILE A 497 -25.36 -12.98 12.42
C ILE A 497 -25.07 -11.76 11.53
N VAL A 498 -25.96 -11.45 10.58
CA VAL A 498 -25.79 -10.28 9.71
C VAL A 498 -25.83 -8.97 10.51
N ASN A 499 -26.83 -8.80 11.38
CA ASN A 499 -27.06 -7.55 12.09
C ASN A 499 -26.09 -7.31 13.25
N GLU A 500 -25.67 -8.35 13.97
CA GLU A 500 -24.81 -8.21 15.16
C GLU A 500 -23.31 -8.28 14.85
N TYR A 501 -22.92 -8.83 13.69
CA TYR A 501 -21.50 -9.07 13.37
C TYR A 501 -21.06 -8.41 12.07
N ILE A 502 -21.71 -8.77 10.96
CA ILE A 502 -21.27 -8.36 9.63
C ILE A 502 -21.46 -6.86 9.44
N ILE A 503 -22.66 -6.34 9.74
CA ILE A 503 -22.95 -4.91 9.60
C ILE A 503 -22.03 -4.06 10.49
N PRO A 504 -21.88 -4.35 11.80
CA PRO A 504 -20.94 -3.61 12.65
C PRO A 504 -19.48 -3.67 12.16
N ALA A 505 -19.02 -4.82 11.67
CA ALA A 505 -17.66 -4.94 11.13
C ALA A 505 -17.47 -4.04 9.90
N LEU A 506 -18.43 -4.07 8.97
CA LEU A 506 -18.42 -3.22 7.77
C LEU A 506 -18.50 -1.73 8.11
N ASP A 507 -19.27 -1.35 9.13
CA ASP A 507 -19.36 0.05 9.57
C ASP A 507 -18.00 0.56 10.07
N ILE A 508 -17.24 -0.25 10.82
CA ILE A 508 -15.86 0.08 11.22
C ILE A 508 -14.90 0.10 10.04
N VAL A 509 -14.99 -0.87 9.11
CA VAL A 509 -14.17 -0.87 7.89
C VAL A 509 -14.42 0.43 7.11
N GLY A 510 -15.69 0.83 6.95
CA GLY A 510 -16.07 2.08 6.32
C GLY A 510 -15.53 3.33 7.04
N GLU A 511 -15.63 3.37 8.38
CA GLU A 511 -15.03 4.45 9.19
C GLU A 511 -13.51 4.52 9.05
N LYS A 512 -12.82 3.37 9.06
CA LYS A 512 -11.37 3.33 8.85
C LYS A 512 -10.99 3.83 7.45
N TYR A 513 -11.79 3.54 6.43
CA TYR A 513 -11.56 4.02 5.06
C TYR A 513 -11.73 5.54 4.95
N GLU A 514 -12.82 6.09 5.49
CA GLU A 514 -13.06 7.55 5.49
C GLU A 514 -11.96 8.33 6.23
N ASN A 515 -11.46 7.76 7.34
CA ASN A 515 -10.41 8.38 8.13
C ASN A 515 -9.00 8.10 7.58
N GLY A 516 -8.87 7.44 6.42
CA GLY A 516 -7.58 7.14 5.78
C GLY A 516 -6.70 6.14 6.52
N HIS A 517 -7.28 5.34 7.43
CA HIS A 517 -6.57 4.28 8.16
C HIS A 517 -6.45 2.98 7.35
N ILE A 518 -7.41 2.71 6.46
CA ILE A 518 -7.35 1.65 5.45
C ILE A 518 -7.66 2.26 4.09
N PHE A 519 -7.27 1.58 3.01
CA PHE A 519 -7.46 2.06 1.65
C PHE A 519 -8.30 1.09 0.83
N LEU A 520 -8.57 1.46 -0.41
CA LEU A 520 -9.50 0.75 -1.28
C LEU A 520 -9.23 -0.77 -1.40
N PRO A 521 -7.97 -1.24 -1.52
CA PRO A 521 -7.69 -2.67 -1.58
C PRO A 521 -8.17 -3.43 -0.33
N GLN A 522 -7.90 -2.89 0.87
CA GLN A 522 -8.33 -3.50 2.12
C GLN A 522 -9.86 -3.48 2.27
N LEU A 523 -10.52 -2.41 1.84
CA LEU A 523 -11.99 -2.31 1.82
C LEU A 523 -12.61 -3.41 0.95
N ILE A 524 -12.07 -3.64 -0.25
CA ILE A 524 -12.53 -4.69 -1.16
C ILE A 524 -12.25 -6.08 -0.57
N GLN A 525 -11.10 -6.28 0.07
CA GLN A 525 -10.77 -7.56 0.69
C GLN A 525 -11.73 -7.91 1.85
N SER A 526 -12.06 -6.95 2.72
CA SER A 526 -13.08 -7.13 3.75
C SER A 526 -14.46 -7.43 3.16
N ALA A 527 -14.82 -6.76 2.05
CA ALA A 527 -16.05 -7.04 1.31
C ALA A 527 -16.11 -8.48 0.77
N GLU A 528 -15.03 -8.95 0.15
CA GLU A 528 -14.95 -10.32 -0.36
C GLU A 528 -14.99 -11.35 0.77
N THR A 529 -14.39 -11.05 1.92
CA THR A 529 -14.46 -11.89 3.12
C THR A 529 -15.91 -12.04 3.61
N VAL A 530 -16.65 -10.93 3.66
CA VAL A 530 -18.08 -10.93 4.01
C VAL A 530 -18.92 -11.71 3.01
N LYS A 531 -18.58 -11.66 1.71
CA LYS A 531 -19.27 -12.43 0.67
C LYS A 531 -19.20 -13.94 0.92
N GLU A 532 -18.06 -14.44 1.41
CA GLU A 532 -17.90 -15.84 1.78
C GLU A 532 -18.77 -16.23 2.99
N SER A 533 -18.89 -15.37 4.01
CA SER A 533 -19.86 -15.55 5.10
C SER A 533 -21.31 -15.59 4.57
N PHE A 534 -21.69 -14.66 3.70
CA PHE A 534 -23.03 -14.62 3.13
C PHE A 534 -23.37 -15.86 2.29
N LYS A 535 -22.40 -16.44 1.59
CA LYS A 535 -22.59 -17.67 0.82
C LYS A 535 -23.07 -18.81 1.74
N VAL A 536 -22.41 -18.98 2.89
CA VAL A 536 -22.79 -19.96 3.92
C VAL A 536 -24.19 -19.67 4.48
N ILE A 537 -24.48 -18.40 4.80
CA ILE A 537 -25.77 -17.97 5.34
C ILE A 537 -26.91 -18.25 4.34
N LYS A 538 -26.72 -17.92 3.05
CA LYS A 538 -27.69 -18.16 1.98
C LYS A 538 -27.96 -19.65 1.77
N ASP A 539 -26.92 -20.49 1.82
CA ASP A 539 -27.07 -21.95 1.68
C ASP A 539 -27.88 -22.57 2.83
N LYS A 540 -27.79 -22.01 4.04
CA LYS A 540 -28.63 -22.43 5.19
C LYS A 540 -30.09 -21.98 5.03
N LEU A 541 -30.32 -20.76 4.55
CA LEU A 541 -31.66 -20.19 4.34
C LEU A 541 -32.43 -20.89 3.23
N ARG A 542 -31.78 -21.22 2.11
CA ARG A 542 -32.37 -22.01 1.01
C ARG A 542 -32.87 -23.39 1.46
N LYS A 543 -32.33 -23.93 2.56
CA LYS A 543 -32.79 -25.18 3.17
C LYS A 543 -33.92 -24.99 4.19
N GLY A 544 -34.28 -23.74 4.54
CA GLY A 544 -35.17 -23.40 5.65
C GLY A 544 -36.39 -22.53 5.31
N THR A 545 -36.39 -21.71 4.24
CA THR A 545 -37.54 -20.93 3.71
C THR A 545 -37.09 -20.06 2.52
N ASP A 546 -37.99 -19.80 1.55
CA ASP A 546 -37.78 -18.94 0.36
C ASP A 546 -37.67 -17.42 0.65
N ALA A 547 -37.21 -17.03 1.84
CA ALA A 547 -37.08 -15.62 2.18
C ALA A 547 -35.80 -15.02 1.54
N GLU A 548 -35.96 -14.26 0.46
CA GLU A 548 -34.93 -13.34 -0.02
C GLU A 548 -34.65 -12.31 1.06
N ILE A 549 -33.50 -12.44 1.74
CA ILE A 549 -32.94 -11.35 2.53
C ILE A 549 -32.43 -10.32 1.52
N SER A 550 -33.26 -9.39 1.08
CA SER A 550 -32.82 -8.21 0.33
C SER A 550 -33.45 -6.99 0.99
N LYS A 551 -32.63 -5.99 1.33
CA LYS A 551 -33.12 -4.71 1.88
C LYS A 551 -33.74 -3.80 0.82
N GLY A 552 -33.82 -4.27 -0.43
CA GLY A 552 -34.41 -3.56 -1.56
C GLY A 552 -33.50 -3.58 -2.79
N LYS A 553 -34.09 -3.22 -3.94
CA LYS A 553 -33.39 -3.15 -5.23
C LYS A 553 -32.87 -1.73 -5.48
N ILE A 554 -31.62 -1.62 -5.93
CA ILE A 554 -30.98 -0.37 -6.31
C ILE A 554 -30.44 -0.51 -7.73
N VAL A 555 -30.68 0.47 -8.60
CA VAL A 555 -30.05 0.54 -9.93
C VAL A 555 -28.78 1.38 -9.82
N LEU A 556 -27.69 0.93 -10.43
CA LEU A 556 -26.45 1.70 -10.54
C LEU A 556 -26.03 1.82 -12.01
N ALA A 557 -25.64 3.02 -12.44
CA ALA A 557 -25.16 3.26 -13.80
C ALA A 557 -24.16 4.41 -13.84
N THR A 558 -23.19 4.35 -14.77
CA THR A 558 -22.53 5.57 -15.23
C THR A 558 -23.34 6.14 -16.39
N VAL A 559 -23.45 7.45 -16.42
CA VAL A 559 -24.26 8.13 -17.43
C VAL A 559 -23.60 8.07 -18.81
N LYS A 560 -24.39 8.30 -19.86
CA LYS A 560 -23.92 8.32 -21.24
C LYS A 560 -22.67 9.20 -21.41
N GLY A 561 -21.72 8.72 -22.19
CA GLY A 561 -20.43 9.35 -22.44
C GLY A 561 -19.39 9.13 -21.33
N ASP A 562 -19.77 8.51 -20.21
CA ASP A 562 -18.83 8.22 -19.13
C ASP A 562 -18.48 6.74 -19.05
N ILE A 563 -17.21 6.41 -19.32
CA ILE A 563 -16.70 5.04 -19.28
C ILE A 563 -16.02 4.69 -17.94
N HIS A 564 -16.00 5.61 -16.98
CA HIS A 564 -15.33 5.41 -15.71
C HIS A 564 -16.30 4.85 -14.68
N ASP A 565 -16.12 3.57 -14.32
CA ASP A 565 -17.06 2.83 -13.49
C ASP A 565 -16.48 2.38 -12.14
N ILE A 566 -15.27 2.80 -11.80
CA ILE A 566 -14.60 2.40 -10.55
C ILE A 566 -15.43 2.80 -9.34
N GLY A 567 -15.79 4.09 -9.19
CA GLY A 567 -16.60 4.57 -8.08
C GLY A 567 -17.96 3.84 -7.98
N LYS A 568 -18.65 3.64 -9.11
CA LYS A 568 -19.89 2.87 -9.20
C LYS A 568 -19.70 1.42 -8.72
N ASN A 569 -18.61 0.76 -9.14
CA ASN A 569 -18.32 -0.61 -8.75
C ASN A 569 -18.00 -0.72 -7.26
N ILE A 570 -17.35 0.28 -6.67
CA ILE A 570 -17.13 0.34 -5.21
C ILE A 570 -18.47 0.47 -4.48
N VAL A 571 -19.32 1.41 -4.91
CA VAL A 571 -20.66 1.60 -4.34
C VAL A 571 -21.50 0.32 -4.47
N LYS A 572 -21.43 -0.36 -5.62
CA LYS A 572 -22.04 -1.67 -5.84
C LYS A 572 -21.56 -2.68 -4.79
N VAL A 573 -20.25 -2.88 -4.68
CA VAL A 573 -19.67 -3.85 -3.74
C VAL A 573 -20.10 -3.54 -2.30
N LEU A 574 -20.06 -2.27 -1.89
CA LEU A 574 -20.51 -1.89 -0.54
C LEU A 574 -22.00 -2.15 -0.34
N LEU A 575 -22.87 -1.71 -1.24
CA LEU A 575 -24.31 -1.92 -1.11
C LEU A 575 -24.69 -3.41 -1.15
N GLU A 576 -24.00 -4.22 -1.97
CA GLU A 576 -24.15 -5.68 -1.96
C GLU A 576 -23.74 -6.27 -0.60
N ASN A 577 -22.69 -5.76 0.05
CA ASN A 577 -22.30 -6.19 1.40
C ASN A 577 -23.33 -5.81 2.48
N TYR A 578 -24.03 -4.69 2.29
CA TYR A 578 -25.18 -4.31 3.12
C TYR A 578 -26.48 -4.97 2.70
N ASN A 579 -26.39 -5.95 1.78
CA ASN A 579 -27.46 -6.85 1.41
C ASN A 579 -28.62 -6.15 0.68
N TYR A 580 -28.27 -5.16 -0.15
CA TYR A 580 -29.12 -4.62 -1.22
C TYR A 580 -28.92 -5.42 -2.52
N GLU A 581 -29.98 -5.59 -3.29
CA GLU A 581 -29.91 -6.18 -4.63
C GLU A 581 -29.53 -5.10 -5.65
N ILE A 582 -28.38 -5.25 -6.29
CA ILE A 582 -27.87 -4.26 -7.24
C ILE A 582 -28.13 -4.68 -8.68
N ILE A 583 -28.85 -3.83 -9.40
CA ILE A 583 -29.03 -3.91 -10.85
C ILE A 583 -28.01 -2.96 -11.48
N ASP A 584 -26.87 -3.53 -11.84
CA ASP A 584 -25.77 -2.80 -12.44
C ASP A 584 -25.94 -2.72 -13.96
N LEU A 585 -26.22 -1.52 -14.47
CA LEU A 585 -26.37 -1.28 -15.92
C LEU A 585 -25.02 -1.07 -16.61
N GLY A 586 -23.92 -1.06 -15.85
CA GLY A 586 -22.58 -0.86 -16.37
C GLY A 586 -22.28 0.61 -16.62
N LYS A 587 -21.57 0.84 -17.74
CA LYS A 587 -21.05 2.15 -18.10
C LYS A 587 -21.48 2.62 -19.47
N ASP A 588 -21.39 3.93 -19.69
CA ASP A 588 -21.86 4.61 -20.89
C ASP A 588 -23.34 4.29 -21.18
N VAL A 589 -24.18 4.44 -20.15
CA VAL A 589 -25.57 4.01 -20.21
C VAL A 589 -26.46 5.17 -20.67
N SER A 590 -27.20 4.95 -21.76
CA SER A 590 -28.19 5.89 -22.27
C SER A 590 -29.34 6.10 -21.28
N LYS A 591 -29.87 7.33 -21.20
CA LYS A 591 -31.00 7.69 -20.32
C LYS A 591 -32.23 6.79 -20.52
N GLU A 592 -32.51 6.37 -21.75
CA GLU A 592 -33.65 5.50 -22.09
C GLU A 592 -33.53 4.14 -21.39
N LYS A 593 -32.35 3.50 -21.45
CA LYS A 593 -32.07 2.23 -20.76
C LYS A 593 -32.15 2.37 -19.24
N ILE A 594 -31.70 3.49 -18.69
CA ILE A 594 -31.76 3.76 -17.25
C ILE A 594 -33.22 3.83 -16.79
N VAL A 595 -34.03 4.63 -17.48
CA VAL A 595 -35.46 4.77 -17.18
C VAL A 595 -36.20 3.43 -17.34
N GLU A 596 -35.93 2.69 -18.41
CA GLU A 596 -36.51 1.37 -18.65
C GLU A 596 -36.19 0.39 -17.51
N ALA A 597 -34.93 0.34 -17.06
CA ALA A 597 -34.52 -0.54 -15.97
C ALA A 597 -35.20 -0.18 -14.64
N VAL A 598 -35.33 1.11 -14.33
CA VAL A 598 -36.00 1.60 -13.10
C VAL A 598 -37.49 1.28 -13.08
N ILE A 599 -38.16 1.37 -14.23
CA ILE A 599 -39.58 1.00 -14.39
C ILE A 599 -39.74 -0.51 -14.31
N LYS A 600 -39.00 -1.26 -15.14
CA LYS A 600 -39.11 -2.73 -15.26
C LYS A 600 -38.90 -3.45 -13.92
N ASN A 601 -37.97 -2.97 -13.11
CA ASN A 601 -37.62 -3.61 -11.84
C ASN A 601 -38.29 -2.96 -10.62
N ASN A 602 -39.20 -2.00 -10.85
CA ASN A 602 -39.87 -1.21 -9.83
C ASN A 602 -38.95 -0.68 -8.70
N VAL A 603 -37.79 -0.12 -9.09
CA VAL A 603 -36.76 0.36 -8.16
C VAL A 603 -37.15 1.70 -7.53
N LYS A 604 -36.83 1.89 -6.23
CA LYS A 604 -37.10 3.13 -5.48
C LYS A 604 -35.87 4.05 -5.33
N LEU A 605 -34.66 3.50 -5.46
CA LEU A 605 -33.41 4.25 -5.36
C LEU A 605 -32.51 3.93 -6.56
N ILE A 606 -31.99 4.97 -7.22
CA ILE A 606 -31.00 4.85 -8.28
C ILE A 606 -29.75 5.68 -7.94
N GLY A 607 -28.57 5.08 -8.17
CA GLY A 607 -27.29 5.76 -8.13
C GLY A 607 -26.74 6.04 -9.53
N LEU A 608 -26.48 7.31 -9.83
CA LEU A 608 -25.83 7.73 -11.07
C LEU A 608 -24.40 8.21 -10.78
N SER A 609 -23.46 7.81 -11.63
CA SER A 609 -22.06 8.22 -11.52
C SER A 609 -21.57 8.95 -12.77
N ALA A 610 -20.78 10.01 -12.56
CA ALA A 610 -20.00 10.70 -13.58
C ALA A 610 -18.63 11.09 -13.03
N LEU A 611 -17.57 10.76 -13.75
CA LEU A 611 -16.20 11.17 -13.46
C LEU A 611 -15.76 12.35 -14.33
N MET A 612 -16.31 12.49 -15.54
CA MET A 612 -15.96 13.58 -16.44
C MET A 612 -16.94 14.74 -16.28
N THR A 613 -16.44 15.97 -16.21
CA THR A 613 -17.31 17.15 -16.13
C THR A 613 -18.21 17.30 -17.37
N THR A 614 -17.74 16.82 -18.53
CA THR A 614 -18.50 16.78 -19.79
C THR A 614 -19.71 15.84 -19.75
N THR A 615 -19.75 14.89 -18.82
CA THR A 615 -20.84 13.89 -18.72
C THR A 615 -21.91 14.30 -17.71
N VAL A 616 -21.68 15.34 -16.90
CA VAL A 616 -22.66 15.88 -15.93
C VAL A 616 -23.95 16.34 -16.61
N LYS A 617 -23.87 16.89 -17.82
CA LYS A 617 -25.07 17.26 -18.60
C LYS A 617 -25.95 16.05 -18.94
N ASN A 618 -25.33 14.92 -19.30
CA ASN A 618 -26.08 13.68 -19.55
C ASN A 618 -26.71 13.13 -18.25
N MET A 619 -26.07 13.37 -17.11
CA MET A 619 -26.66 13.08 -15.80
C MET A 619 -27.91 13.93 -15.55
N GLU A 620 -27.85 15.25 -15.76
CA GLU A 620 -29.00 16.15 -15.63
C GLU A 620 -30.17 15.72 -16.52
N GLU A 621 -29.92 15.43 -17.79
CA GLU A 621 -30.95 14.94 -18.72
C GLU A 621 -31.58 13.62 -18.24
N THR A 622 -30.78 12.73 -17.68
CA THR A 622 -31.25 11.45 -17.13
C THR A 622 -32.15 11.66 -15.91
N ILE A 623 -31.76 12.56 -15.00
CA ILE A 623 -32.54 12.88 -13.79
C ILE A 623 -33.88 13.51 -14.16
N TYR A 624 -33.87 14.44 -15.13
CA TYR A 624 -35.10 15.04 -15.63
C TYR A 624 -36.10 14.00 -16.15
N GLU A 625 -35.62 13.05 -16.96
CA GLU A 625 -36.46 11.97 -17.48
C GLU A 625 -36.94 11.00 -16.39
N LEU A 626 -36.08 10.65 -15.42
CA LEU A 626 -36.47 9.81 -14.29
C LEU A 626 -37.57 10.45 -13.45
N LYS A 627 -37.43 11.75 -13.11
CA LYS A 627 -38.45 12.49 -12.34
C LYS A 627 -39.77 12.65 -13.09
N ARG A 628 -39.73 12.74 -14.43
CA ARG A 628 -40.93 12.78 -15.27
C ARG A 628 -41.66 11.44 -15.33
N THR A 629 -40.91 10.34 -15.42
CA THR A 629 -41.47 9.01 -15.73
C THR A 629 -41.76 8.18 -14.47
N LYS A 630 -40.98 8.36 -13.41
CA LYS A 630 -41.15 7.70 -12.11
C LYS A 630 -40.83 8.67 -10.96
N PRO A 631 -41.75 9.58 -10.60
CA PRO A 631 -41.52 10.62 -9.59
C PRO A 631 -41.14 10.11 -8.21
N ASP A 632 -41.60 8.90 -7.86
CA ASP A 632 -41.33 8.26 -6.55
C ASP A 632 -39.92 7.64 -6.46
N CYS A 633 -39.14 7.67 -7.54
CA CYS A 633 -37.77 7.15 -7.55
C CYS A 633 -36.81 8.23 -7.08
N VAL A 634 -36.12 7.94 -5.97
CA VAL A 634 -35.08 8.80 -5.40
C VAL A 634 -33.78 8.62 -6.19
N VAL A 635 -33.16 9.73 -6.57
CA VAL A 635 -31.88 9.75 -7.29
C VAL A 635 -30.76 10.21 -6.35
N MET A 636 -29.77 9.33 -6.14
CA MET A 636 -28.48 9.72 -5.58
C MET A 636 -27.43 9.86 -6.69
N VAL A 637 -26.57 10.87 -6.59
CA VAL A 637 -25.49 11.13 -7.55
C VAL A 637 -24.13 11.16 -6.87
N GLY A 638 -23.09 10.77 -7.60
CA GLY A 638 -21.70 10.85 -7.13
C GLY A 638 -20.67 10.80 -8.27
N GLY A 639 -19.41 10.90 -7.90
CA GLY A 639 -18.25 10.87 -8.81
C GLY A 639 -17.35 12.09 -8.65
N ALA A 640 -16.11 11.99 -9.14
CA ALA A 640 -15.00 12.90 -8.75
C ALA A 640 -15.23 14.38 -9.09
N VAL A 641 -16.14 14.67 -10.01
CA VAL A 641 -16.46 16.04 -10.45
C VAL A 641 -17.74 16.59 -9.82
N LEU A 642 -18.45 15.78 -9.02
CA LEU A 642 -19.67 16.19 -8.32
C LEU A 642 -19.31 16.79 -6.97
N ASN A 643 -20.17 17.68 -6.50
CA ASN A 643 -20.19 18.22 -5.15
C ASN A 643 -21.66 18.55 -4.79
N GLU A 644 -21.90 19.03 -3.57
CA GLU A 644 -23.25 19.33 -3.10
C GLU A 644 -23.93 20.43 -3.94
N GLU A 645 -23.18 21.43 -4.39
CA GLU A 645 -23.68 22.50 -5.26
C GLU A 645 -24.14 21.95 -6.62
N TYR A 646 -23.35 21.07 -7.25
CA TYR A 646 -23.70 20.44 -8.52
C TYR A 646 -24.91 19.52 -8.42
N ALA A 647 -24.96 18.69 -7.38
CA ALA A 647 -26.09 17.79 -7.17
C ALA A 647 -27.41 18.57 -7.05
N ASN A 648 -27.39 19.70 -6.35
CA ASN A 648 -28.52 20.62 -6.25
C ASN A 648 -28.87 21.25 -7.60
N MET A 649 -27.88 21.68 -8.37
CA MET A 649 -28.09 22.29 -9.71
C MET A 649 -28.81 21.33 -10.67
N ILE A 650 -28.39 20.06 -10.72
CA ILE A 650 -29.00 19.03 -11.58
C ILE A 650 -30.25 18.40 -10.95
N LYS A 651 -30.70 18.93 -9.80
CA LYS A 651 -31.89 18.49 -9.05
C LYS A 651 -31.85 17.01 -8.66
N ALA A 652 -30.67 16.48 -8.29
CA ALA A 652 -30.59 15.20 -7.62
C ALA A 652 -31.23 15.27 -6.22
N ASP A 653 -31.69 14.15 -5.68
CA ASP A 653 -32.30 14.12 -4.34
C ASP A 653 -31.23 13.98 -3.25
N PHE A 654 -30.11 13.31 -3.56
CA PHE A 654 -28.96 13.18 -2.66
C PHE A 654 -27.64 13.28 -3.41
N TYR A 655 -26.66 13.89 -2.76
CA TYR A 655 -25.25 13.82 -3.13
C TYR A 655 -24.54 12.81 -2.23
N ALA A 656 -23.95 11.78 -2.85
CA ALA A 656 -23.07 10.86 -2.16
C ALA A 656 -21.61 11.31 -2.39
N LYS A 657 -21.03 11.95 -1.37
CA LYS A 657 -19.63 12.41 -1.41
C LYS A 657 -18.62 11.27 -1.53
N ASP A 658 -18.99 10.10 -1.01
CA ASP A 658 -18.19 8.88 -1.03
C ASP A 658 -19.09 7.64 -1.04
N ALA A 659 -18.46 6.47 -1.04
CA ALA A 659 -19.16 5.21 -1.14
C ALA A 659 -19.93 4.83 0.14
N LYS A 660 -19.54 5.34 1.32
CA LYS A 660 -20.25 5.09 2.58
C LYS A 660 -21.51 5.95 2.67
N GLU A 661 -21.46 7.20 2.23
CA GLU A 661 -22.63 8.07 2.13
C GLU A 661 -23.73 7.43 1.27
N SER A 662 -23.34 6.73 0.19
CA SER A 662 -24.28 5.96 -0.64
C SER A 662 -25.04 4.88 0.17
N VAL A 663 -24.38 4.23 1.13
CA VAL A 663 -25.00 3.26 2.04
C VAL A 663 -25.93 3.97 3.03
N THR A 664 -25.51 5.11 3.60
CA THR A 664 -26.33 5.93 4.50
C THR A 664 -27.63 6.38 3.81
N ILE A 665 -27.52 6.84 2.56
CA ILE A 665 -28.68 7.21 1.72
C ILE A 665 -29.56 5.97 1.47
N ALA A 666 -28.99 4.83 1.12
CA ALA A 666 -29.74 3.60 0.90
C ALA A 666 -30.54 3.16 2.14
N ARG A 667 -29.93 3.21 3.34
CA ARG A 667 -30.64 2.95 4.62
C ARG A 667 -31.79 3.94 4.83
N LYS A 668 -31.56 5.22 4.60
CA LYS A 668 -32.58 6.26 4.76
C LYS A 668 -33.79 6.07 3.83
N VAL A 669 -33.56 5.58 2.61
CA VAL A 669 -34.61 5.46 1.58
C VAL A 669 -35.31 4.10 1.61
N LEU A 670 -34.58 3.01 1.89
CA LEU A 670 -35.09 1.64 1.74
C LEU A 670 -35.29 0.88 3.08
N GLY A 671 -34.69 1.33 4.18
CA GLY A 671 -34.70 0.65 5.48
C GLY A 671 -33.37 -0.04 5.77
#